data_AF-A0A0K8UHP3-F1
#
_entry.id   AF-A0A0K8UHP3-F1
#
_cell.length_a   1.000
_cell.length_b   1.000
_cell.length_c   1.000
_cell.angle_alpha   90.00
_cell.angle_beta   90.00
_cell.angle_gamma   90.00
#
_symmetry.space_group_name_H-M   'P 1'
#
loop_
_entity.id
_entity.type
_entity.pdbx_description
1 polymer ?
#
loop_
_entity_poly.entity_id
_entity_poly.type
_entity_poly.pdbx_seq_one_letter_code
_entity_poly.pdbx_strand_id
1 'polypeptide(L)'
;MLKQHVLLELKQFIQAVTNHNGNPKKLTNSTLLRSCFRLLEDLPAAREIILEYFSIVAEVAVQNYLANANVDYATGLPIRQGKQGAGPSSSNNAATQPTVIEDSNWSAVQEALENLVVKGPSAWGPVIASWSLDLVGKLSDRYTKRKMSIVAACNYWLNCGAMRGLLTLISLSFRKLTNSEKEACVETLLAAFQRYTLSFDWVVARLGGCFPLSIISQILQCSLKRFSDDYRCHFNSELGILDYLSFAHEQELKQALTELLKDGFNPKKSLDACIIPFLLVMATNADALLQNLVIVFLEMYNDDLRNTIIQKTPLWMSNKMFAEMQPSLNSLTLRLKSNGAYLLIAVSQMAEQYTWCQDFLEYTMQDLEQVVLNATVCPLMNDLATEDSKYLLWKNCLSANIFQQQTAVRLLLIVSTQHSHIYYQTISELLRKSYVTNPNGLGAVIRIIGGQSGVVEFPCIKPGLQMVLEDVLLQEQFKHTRLITSDQSEALNTFKNLNTLTKMQKKNSFQYMKQNLLSNVLNDCLPKILQILEVTLTKVILHMNKLAEADSAEAIKAAQNNKNVGGNEFGSNKKVKFGAADAEVEAMDVENSDEDTKLIIGIPLHDSDDSEEEEKDVNRRILAHTIIDLLNTIDVGLKGTVIRTTEILKLSILSVKYFFLALTEKSKQHLKKKCL
;
A
#
# COMPACT_ATOMS: atom_id res chain seq x y z
N MET A 1 -69.48 8.96 21.26
CA MET A 1 -69.58 9.22 19.80
C MET A 1 -68.34 8.76 19.01
N LEU A 2 -67.09 8.92 19.50
CA LEU A 2 -65.87 8.43 18.82
C LEU A 2 -65.95 6.94 18.38
N LYS A 3 -66.45 6.04 19.24
CA LYS A 3 -66.51 4.59 18.97
C LYS A 3 -67.41 4.19 17.79
N GLN A 4 -68.42 4.98 17.45
CA GLN A 4 -69.40 4.63 16.40
C GLN A 4 -68.92 5.06 15.00
N HIS A 5 -68.16 6.16 14.93
CA HIS A 5 -67.54 6.63 13.69
C HIS A 5 -66.40 5.70 13.24
N VAL A 6 -65.55 5.27 14.17
CA VAL A 6 -64.46 4.30 13.90
C VAL A 6 -65.02 2.95 13.42
N LEU A 7 -66.14 2.48 13.99
CA LEU A 7 -66.82 1.25 13.57
C LEU A 7 -67.42 1.34 12.16
N LEU A 8 -67.91 2.52 11.75
CA LEU A 8 -68.42 2.77 10.40
C LEU A 8 -67.26 2.83 9.38
N GLU A 9 -66.16 3.49 9.73
CA GLU A 9 -64.96 3.52 8.89
C GLU A 9 -64.34 2.11 8.73
N LEU A 10 -64.30 1.31 9.79
CA LEU A 10 -63.84 -0.07 9.72
C LEU A 10 -64.74 -0.94 8.82
N LYS A 11 -66.06 -0.78 8.90
CA LYS A 11 -67.01 -1.47 8.01
C LYS A 11 -66.82 -1.06 6.54
N GLN A 12 -66.60 0.22 6.28
CA GLN A 12 -66.34 0.74 4.94
C GLN A 12 -65.01 0.21 4.38
N PHE A 13 -63.96 0.15 5.21
CA PHE A 13 -62.69 -0.45 4.86
C PHE A 13 -62.83 -1.94 4.51
N ILE A 14 -63.49 -2.74 5.36
CA ILE A 14 -63.69 -4.18 5.10
C ILE A 14 -64.50 -4.40 3.81
N GLN A 15 -65.57 -3.62 3.58
CA GLN A 15 -66.35 -3.72 2.35
C GLN A 15 -65.55 -3.34 1.10
N ALA A 16 -64.70 -2.32 1.20
CA ALA A 16 -63.86 -1.88 0.08
C ALA A 16 -62.76 -2.90 -0.27
N VAL A 17 -62.14 -3.52 0.73
CA VAL A 17 -61.12 -4.56 0.55
C VAL A 17 -61.74 -5.87 0.03
N THR A 18 -62.91 -6.26 0.54
CA THR A 18 -63.58 -7.53 0.17
C THR A 18 -64.21 -7.48 -1.23
N ASN A 19 -64.73 -6.33 -1.67
CA ASN A 19 -65.40 -6.18 -2.98
C ASN A 19 -64.43 -5.91 -4.14
N HIS A 20 -63.13 -6.06 -3.92
CA HIS A 20 -62.11 -5.83 -4.92
C HIS A 20 -61.95 -7.07 -5.82
N ASN A 21 -62.76 -7.17 -6.88
CA ASN A 21 -62.67 -8.19 -7.93
C ASN A 21 -61.38 -8.07 -8.79
N GLY A 22 -60.20 -8.07 -8.17
CA GLY A 22 -58.90 -8.06 -8.84
C GLY A 22 -58.51 -6.78 -9.59
N ASN A 23 -59.19 -5.64 -9.39
CA ASN A 23 -58.91 -4.40 -10.12
C ASN A 23 -58.03 -3.39 -9.33
N PRO A 24 -56.69 -3.42 -9.42
CA PRO A 24 -55.74 -2.74 -8.52
C PRO A 24 -56.00 -1.24 -8.31
N LYS A 25 -56.62 -0.55 -9.30
CA LYS A 25 -56.98 0.87 -9.21
C LYS A 25 -58.05 1.18 -8.15
N LYS A 26 -58.90 0.21 -7.78
CA LYS A 26 -59.90 0.36 -6.71
C LYS A 26 -59.28 0.18 -5.32
N LEU A 27 -58.26 -0.67 -5.20
CA LEU A 27 -57.51 -0.87 -3.95
C LEU A 27 -56.63 0.33 -3.62
N THR A 28 -56.02 1.01 -4.59
CA THR A 28 -55.10 2.15 -4.33
C THR A 28 -55.80 3.51 -4.26
N ASN A 29 -57.09 3.57 -3.93
CA ASN A 29 -57.84 4.83 -3.88
C ASN A 29 -57.38 5.71 -2.71
N SER A 30 -57.13 7.00 -2.96
CA SER A 30 -56.66 7.97 -1.96
C SER A 30 -57.62 8.16 -0.79
N THR A 31 -58.93 7.96 -1.00
CA THR A 31 -59.93 8.03 0.08
C THR A 31 -59.85 6.84 1.03
N LEU A 32 -59.58 5.65 0.51
CA LEU A 32 -59.38 4.43 1.29
C LEU A 32 -58.09 4.51 2.10
N LEU A 33 -57.01 5.01 1.49
CA LEU A 33 -55.73 5.25 2.16
C LEU A 33 -55.87 6.23 3.34
N ARG A 34 -56.59 7.35 3.15
CA ARG A 34 -56.88 8.31 4.24
C ARG A 34 -57.68 7.69 5.38
N SER A 35 -58.64 6.82 5.08
CA SER A 35 -59.40 6.09 6.12
C SER A 35 -58.49 5.13 6.88
N CYS A 36 -57.56 4.44 6.21
CA CYS A 36 -56.60 3.55 6.85
C CYS A 36 -55.67 4.30 7.80
N PHE A 37 -55.18 5.50 7.44
CA PHE A 37 -54.31 6.29 8.33
C PHE A 37 -55.04 6.70 9.61
N ARG A 38 -56.30 7.15 9.51
CA ARG A 38 -57.13 7.47 10.68
C ARG A 38 -57.41 6.25 11.55
N LEU A 39 -57.71 5.11 10.94
CA LEU A 39 -57.91 3.85 11.66
C LEU A 39 -56.64 3.37 12.37
N LEU A 40 -55.45 3.65 11.83
CA LEU A 40 -54.18 3.28 12.45
C LEU A 40 -53.84 4.15 13.67
N GLU A 41 -54.26 5.42 13.66
CA GLU A 41 -54.15 6.34 14.81
C GLU A 41 -55.20 6.04 15.89
N ASP A 42 -56.45 5.80 15.50
CA ASP A 42 -57.60 5.66 16.41
C ASP A 42 -57.83 4.21 16.91
N LEU A 43 -57.33 3.20 16.18
CA LEU A 43 -57.55 1.78 16.50
C LEU A 43 -56.30 0.89 16.22
N PRO A 44 -55.33 0.85 17.15
CA PRO A 44 -54.13 0.01 17.02
C PRO A 44 -54.42 -1.49 16.87
N ALA A 45 -55.57 -1.97 17.32
CA ALA A 45 -56.00 -3.37 17.17
C ALA A 45 -56.23 -3.77 15.69
N ALA A 46 -56.49 -2.83 14.79
CA ALA A 46 -56.67 -3.08 13.36
C ALA A 46 -55.35 -3.09 12.57
N ARG A 47 -54.20 -2.85 13.24
CA ARG A 47 -52.88 -2.68 12.60
C ARG A 47 -52.51 -3.80 11.64
N GLU A 48 -52.76 -5.06 11.99
CA GLU A 48 -52.31 -6.21 11.20
C GLU A 48 -53.02 -6.25 9.84
N ILE A 49 -54.33 -6.02 9.83
CA ILE A 49 -55.15 -6.01 8.61
C ILE A 49 -54.79 -4.78 7.75
N ILE A 50 -54.50 -3.64 8.38
CA ILE A 50 -54.08 -2.42 7.67
C ILE A 50 -52.70 -2.60 7.04
N LEU A 51 -51.73 -3.21 7.75
CA LEU A 51 -50.40 -3.52 7.21
C LEU A 51 -50.46 -4.55 6.08
N GLU A 52 -51.35 -5.54 6.17
CA GLU A 52 -51.60 -6.48 5.06
C GLU A 52 -52.15 -5.74 3.83
N TYR A 53 -53.09 -4.81 4.02
CA TYR A 53 -53.57 -3.96 2.93
C TYR A 53 -52.44 -3.09 2.34
N PHE A 54 -51.58 -2.48 3.16
CA PHE A 54 -50.40 -1.75 2.66
C PHE A 54 -49.42 -2.64 1.90
N SER A 55 -49.34 -3.93 2.26
CA SER A 55 -48.55 -4.92 1.51
C SER A 55 -49.06 -5.10 0.09
N ILE A 56 -50.39 -5.11 -0.09
CA ILE A 56 -51.01 -5.19 -1.41
C ILE A 56 -50.77 -3.90 -2.21
N VAL A 57 -50.84 -2.73 -1.56
CA VAL A 57 -50.52 -1.44 -2.20
C VAL A 57 -49.06 -1.40 -2.67
N ALA A 58 -48.13 -1.90 -1.84
CA ALA A 58 -46.71 -2.03 -2.21
C ALA A 58 -46.52 -2.98 -3.40
N GLU A 59 -47.21 -4.12 -3.41
CA GLU A 59 -47.14 -5.09 -4.50
C GLU A 59 -47.62 -4.50 -5.82
N VAL A 60 -48.73 -3.75 -5.82
CA VAL A 60 -49.24 -3.06 -7.02
C VAL A 60 -48.19 -2.08 -7.56
N ALA A 61 -47.53 -1.32 -6.67
CA ALA A 61 -46.48 -0.39 -7.07
C ALA A 61 -45.25 -1.11 -7.66
N VAL A 62 -44.87 -2.27 -7.12
CA VAL A 62 -43.82 -3.12 -7.71
C VAL A 62 -44.23 -3.64 -9.09
N GLN A 63 -45.46 -4.11 -9.25
CA GLN A 63 -45.96 -4.57 -10.56
C GLN A 63 -45.97 -3.45 -11.62
N ASN A 64 -46.37 -2.24 -11.23
CA ASN A 64 -46.31 -1.07 -12.10
C ASN A 64 -44.87 -0.74 -12.52
N TYR A 65 -43.92 -0.81 -11.58
CA TYR A 65 -42.49 -0.66 -11.89
C TYR A 65 -42.03 -1.73 -12.90
N LEU A 66 -42.35 -3.00 -12.68
CA LEU A 66 -41.97 -4.11 -13.57
C LEU A 66 -42.58 -4.00 -14.96
N ALA A 67 -43.82 -3.50 -15.06
CA ALA A 67 -44.49 -3.30 -16.35
C ALA A 67 -43.87 -2.16 -17.18
N ASN A 68 -43.31 -1.14 -16.51
CA ASN A 68 -42.72 0.04 -17.16
C ASN A 68 -41.20 -0.09 -17.36
N ALA A 69 -40.53 -0.90 -16.53
CA ALA A 69 -39.11 -1.17 -16.63
C ALA A 69 -38.90 -2.23 -17.73
N ASN A 70 -38.65 -1.80 -18.96
CA ASN A 70 -38.11 -2.67 -20.02
C ASN A 70 -36.68 -3.10 -19.64
N VAL A 71 -36.53 -4.08 -18.77
CA VAL A 71 -35.23 -4.54 -18.25
C VAL A 71 -34.74 -5.76 -19.01
N ASP A 72 -33.46 -5.76 -19.37
CA ASP A 72 -32.80 -6.94 -19.92
C ASP A 72 -32.54 -7.94 -18.79
N TYR A 73 -33.25 -9.06 -18.84
CA TYR A 73 -33.17 -10.11 -17.82
C TYR A 73 -31.78 -10.79 -17.72
N ALA A 74 -30.85 -10.47 -18.63
CA ALA A 74 -29.46 -10.94 -18.59
C ALA A 74 -28.50 -10.00 -17.85
N THR A 75 -28.74 -8.68 -17.85
CA THR A 75 -27.78 -7.68 -17.33
C THR A 75 -28.32 -6.83 -16.17
N GLY A 76 -29.64 -6.87 -15.90
CA GLY A 76 -30.27 -6.04 -14.87
C GLY A 76 -30.30 -4.54 -15.23
N LEU A 77 -29.95 -4.19 -16.46
CA LEU A 77 -29.99 -2.83 -17.00
C LEU A 77 -31.25 -2.63 -17.86
N PRO A 78 -31.79 -1.40 -17.94
CA PRO A 78 -32.89 -1.09 -18.86
C PRO A 78 -32.45 -1.24 -20.34
N ILE A 79 -33.21 -2.00 -21.13
CA ILE A 79 -33.03 -2.15 -22.59
C ILE A 79 -33.30 -0.80 -23.25
N ARG A 80 -32.27 -0.19 -23.86
CA ARG A 80 -32.46 0.91 -24.82
C ARG A 80 -33.12 0.34 -26.08
N GLN A 81 -34.29 0.85 -26.45
CA GLN A 81 -34.93 0.50 -27.73
C GLN A 81 -34.01 0.82 -28.91
N GLY A 82 -33.50 -0.20 -29.58
CA GLY A 82 -33.01 -0.15 -30.95
C GLY A 82 -34.08 -0.71 -31.89
N LYS A 83 -34.71 0.18 -32.66
CA LYS A 83 -35.53 -0.01 -33.88
C LYS A 83 -35.90 -1.45 -34.32
N GLN A 84 -37.19 -1.69 -34.55
CA GLN A 84 -37.77 -2.05 -35.87
C GLN A 84 -39.30 -2.20 -35.85
N GLY A 85 -39.98 -1.61 -36.85
CA GLY A 85 -41.42 -1.74 -37.11
C GLY A 85 -42.04 -0.45 -37.66
N ALA A 86 -42.25 -0.38 -38.97
CA ALA A 86 -42.64 0.82 -39.71
C ALA A 86 -44.08 1.30 -39.46
N GLY A 87 -44.26 2.62 -39.34
CA GLY A 87 -45.55 3.33 -39.44
C GLY A 87 -45.33 4.85 -39.32
N PRO A 88 -45.85 5.69 -40.23
CA PRO A 88 -45.57 7.12 -40.22
C PRO A 88 -46.70 7.88 -39.52
N SER A 89 -46.44 8.51 -38.37
CA SER A 89 -47.04 9.82 -38.04
C SER A 89 -46.54 10.41 -36.71
N SER A 90 -46.05 11.64 -36.85
CA SER A 90 -46.20 12.79 -35.96
C SER A 90 -45.48 12.86 -34.59
N SER A 91 -44.62 13.87 -34.55
CA SER A 91 -44.36 14.85 -33.48
C SER A 91 -43.67 14.39 -32.19
N ASN A 92 -42.47 14.97 -32.02
CA ASN A 92 -41.86 15.46 -30.78
C ASN A 92 -41.92 14.52 -29.58
N ASN A 93 -40.77 13.98 -29.16
CA ASN A 93 -40.35 14.08 -27.76
C ASN A 93 -38.85 13.82 -27.60
N ALA A 94 -38.24 14.71 -26.83
CA ALA A 94 -36.84 14.72 -26.44
C ALA A 94 -36.44 13.44 -25.70
N ALA A 95 -35.18 13.05 -25.88
CA ALA A 95 -34.51 12.03 -25.08
C ALA A 95 -34.65 12.36 -23.60
N THR A 96 -35.56 11.65 -22.91
CA THR A 96 -35.74 11.74 -21.46
C THR A 96 -35.02 10.56 -20.82
N GLN A 97 -34.10 10.90 -19.92
CA GLN A 97 -33.53 9.99 -18.90
C GLN A 97 -34.66 9.15 -18.24
N PRO A 98 -34.39 7.94 -17.72
CA PRO A 98 -35.39 7.17 -17.00
C PRO A 98 -35.81 7.96 -15.75
N THR A 99 -36.97 8.61 -15.82
CA THR A 99 -37.58 9.29 -14.68
C THR A 99 -38.11 8.24 -13.73
N VAL A 100 -37.68 8.30 -12.47
CA VAL A 100 -38.24 7.50 -11.37
C VAL A 100 -39.74 7.84 -11.29
N ILE A 101 -40.60 6.94 -11.75
CA ILE A 101 -42.05 7.11 -11.62
C ILE A 101 -42.40 6.74 -10.17
N GLU A 102 -42.50 7.74 -9.30
CA GLU A 102 -42.97 7.54 -7.94
C GLU A 102 -44.49 7.32 -7.96
N ASP A 103 -44.92 6.12 -7.55
CA ASP A 103 -46.34 5.82 -7.39
C ASP A 103 -46.89 6.66 -6.23
N SER A 104 -47.64 7.72 -6.55
CA SER A 104 -48.15 8.72 -5.58
C SER A 104 -48.88 8.08 -4.39
N ASN A 105 -49.57 6.96 -4.63
CA ASN A 105 -50.30 6.21 -3.61
C ASN A 105 -49.36 5.50 -2.61
N TRP A 106 -48.26 4.92 -3.09
CA TRP A 106 -47.25 4.30 -2.22
C TRP A 106 -46.49 5.36 -1.43
N SER A 107 -46.13 6.48 -2.06
CA SER A 107 -45.45 7.59 -1.38
C SER A 107 -46.23 8.10 -0.17
N ALA A 108 -47.56 8.19 -0.27
CA ALA A 108 -48.42 8.58 0.86
C ALA A 108 -48.40 7.55 2.00
N VAL A 109 -48.36 6.25 1.69
CA VAL A 109 -48.24 5.17 2.69
C VAL A 109 -46.88 5.24 3.37
N GLN A 110 -45.82 5.40 2.59
CA GLN A 110 -44.46 5.54 3.11
C GLN A 110 -44.36 6.72 4.07
N GLU A 111 -44.82 7.91 3.68
CA GLU A 111 -44.79 9.12 4.52
C GLU A 111 -45.58 8.94 5.82
N ALA A 112 -46.75 8.30 5.77
CA ALA A 112 -47.56 8.03 6.96
C ALA A 112 -46.83 7.07 7.94
N LEU A 113 -46.23 5.99 7.42
CA LEU A 113 -45.47 5.05 8.24
C LEU A 113 -44.18 5.66 8.78
N GLU A 114 -43.48 6.51 8.01
CA GLU A 114 -42.32 7.27 8.48
C GLU A 114 -42.71 8.20 9.63
N ASN A 115 -43.83 8.92 9.50
CA ASN A 115 -44.35 9.77 10.57
C ASN A 115 -44.70 8.96 11.83
N LEU A 116 -45.23 7.74 11.69
CA LEU A 116 -45.51 6.86 12.84
C LEU A 116 -44.24 6.38 13.53
N VAL A 117 -43.18 6.04 12.77
CA VAL A 117 -41.88 5.69 13.36
C VAL A 117 -41.23 6.91 14.02
N VAL A 118 -41.35 8.10 13.43
CA VAL A 118 -40.68 9.33 13.92
C VAL A 118 -41.42 9.98 15.09
N LYS A 119 -42.73 10.11 15.02
CA LYS A 119 -43.56 10.85 15.99
C LYS A 119 -44.37 9.94 16.92
N GLY A 120 -44.58 8.68 16.53
CA GLY A 120 -45.36 7.72 17.32
C GLY A 120 -44.57 7.04 18.44
N PRO A 121 -45.25 6.19 19.24
CA PRO A 121 -44.63 5.38 20.29
C PRO A 121 -43.49 4.48 19.78
N SER A 122 -42.47 4.24 20.61
CA SER A 122 -41.28 3.43 20.25
C SER A 122 -41.61 2.00 19.80
N ALA A 123 -42.72 1.44 20.27
CA ALA A 123 -43.19 0.10 19.90
C ALA A 123 -43.52 -0.08 18.41
N TRP A 124 -43.74 1.02 17.66
CA TRP A 124 -43.98 0.94 16.21
C TRP A 124 -42.72 0.61 15.40
N GLY A 125 -41.53 0.97 15.90
CA GLY A 125 -40.26 0.74 15.22
C GLY A 125 -40.03 -0.76 14.91
N PRO A 126 -40.00 -1.65 15.92
CA PRO A 126 -39.84 -3.09 15.70
C PRO A 126 -40.92 -3.71 14.81
N VAL A 127 -42.18 -3.29 14.98
CA VAL A 127 -43.32 -3.83 14.21
C VAL A 127 -43.23 -3.46 12.73
N ILE A 128 -42.95 -2.19 12.42
CA ILE A 128 -42.82 -1.72 11.04
C ILE A 128 -41.57 -2.32 10.40
N ALA A 129 -40.45 -2.41 11.14
CA ALA A 129 -39.23 -3.06 10.66
C ALA A 129 -39.47 -4.53 10.28
N SER A 130 -40.09 -5.32 11.16
CA SER A 130 -40.38 -6.74 10.92
C SER A 130 -41.33 -6.93 9.73
N TRP A 131 -42.42 -6.15 9.67
CA TRP A 131 -43.37 -6.19 8.56
C TRP A 131 -42.72 -5.81 7.22
N SER A 132 -41.97 -4.71 7.19
CA SER A 132 -41.30 -4.26 5.96
C SER A 132 -40.24 -5.26 5.50
N LEU A 133 -39.51 -5.88 6.41
CA LEU A 133 -38.47 -6.87 6.10
C LEU A 133 -39.07 -8.15 5.50
N ASP A 134 -40.16 -8.67 6.08
CA ASP A 134 -40.89 -9.82 5.54
C ASP A 134 -41.51 -9.50 4.17
N LEU A 135 -42.07 -8.30 4.00
CA LEU A 135 -42.65 -7.87 2.72
C LEU A 135 -41.59 -7.72 1.63
N VAL A 136 -40.44 -7.09 1.91
CA VAL A 136 -39.32 -7.01 0.97
C VAL A 136 -38.85 -8.40 0.58
N GLY A 137 -38.74 -9.34 1.54
CA GLY A 137 -38.40 -10.74 1.27
C GLY A 137 -39.37 -11.41 0.32
N LYS A 138 -40.68 -11.32 0.60
CA LYS A 138 -41.74 -11.87 -0.26
C LYS A 138 -41.74 -11.28 -1.67
N LEU A 139 -41.54 -9.96 -1.80
CA LEU A 139 -41.53 -9.27 -3.09
C LEU A 139 -40.28 -9.62 -3.89
N SER A 140 -39.11 -9.61 -3.26
CA SER A 140 -37.87 -10.03 -3.89
C SER A 140 -37.94 -11.48 -4.37
N ASP A 141 -38.48 -12.39 -3.56
CA ASP A 141 -38.61 -13.81 -3.93
C ASP A 141 -39.62 -14.04 -5.07
N ARG A 142 -40.79 -13.39 -5.00
CA ARG A 142 -41.86 -13.54 -6.02
C ARG A 142 -41.42 -13.05 -7.41
N TYR A 143 -40.62 -11.98 -7.46
CA TYR A 143 -40.31 -11.29 -8.71
C TYR A 143 -38.86 -11.45 -9.18
N THR A 144 -37.95 -11.99 -8.35
CA THR A 144 -36.58 -12.35 -8.76
C THR A 144 -36.55 -13.78 -9.29
N LYS A 145 -36.61 -13.95 -10.61
CA LYS A 145 -36.63 -15.28 -11.26
C LYS A 145 -35.25 -15.89 -11.50
N ARG A 146 -34.17 -15.10 -11.41
CA ARG A 146 -32.78 -15.53 -11.64
C ARG A 146 -31.85 -14.87 -10.63
N LYS A 147 -30.79 -15.58 -10.25
CA LYS A 147 -29.75 -15.02 -9.37
C LYS A 147 -29.08 -13.84 -10.06
N MET A 148 -29.13 -12.67 -9.44
CA MET A 148 -28.42 -11.47 -9.85
C MET A 148 -27.21 -11.25 -8.93
N SER A 149 -26.19 -10.52 -9.39
CA SER A 149 -25.16 -10.04 -8.48
C SER A 149 -25.78 -9.04 -7.49
N ILE A 150 -25.21 -8.91 -6.29
CA ILE A 150 -25.74 -8.01 -5.25
C ILE A 150 -25.80 -6.57 -5.78
N VAL A 151 -24.79 -6.11 -6.50
CA VAL A 151 -24.77 -4.76 -7.10
C VAL A 151 -25.88 -4.59 -8.14
N ALA A 152 -26.08 -5.58 -9.02
CA ALA A 152 -27.15 -5.54 -10.00
C ALA A 152 -28.54 -5.57 -9.34
N ALA A 153 -28.72 -6.40 -8.32
CA ALA A 153 -29.96 -6.48 -7.55
C ALA A 153 -30.25 -5.17 -6.80
N CYS A 154 -29.25 -4.55 -6.18
CA CYS A 154 -29.38 -3.21 -5.58
C CYS A 154 -29.80 -2.17 -6.61
N ASN A 155 -29.13 -2.10 -7.77
CA ASN A 155 -29.46 -1.14 -8.82
C ASN A 155 -30.87 -1.37 -9.38
N TYR A 156 -31.28 -2.64 -9.52
CA TYR A 156 -32.60 -3.00 -9.98
C TYR A 156 -33.68 -2.60 -8.96
N TRP A 157 -33.57 -3.07 -7.72
CA TRP A 157 -34.60 -2.88 -6.71
C TRP A 157 -34.67 -1.47 -6.15
N LEU A 158 -33.54 -0.74 -6.04
CA LEU A 158 -33.54 0.64 -5.56
C LEU A 158 -34.12 1.64 -6.56
N ASN A 159 -34.23 1.26 -7.84
CA ASN A 159 -34.96 2.04 -8.84
C ASN A 159 -36.48 1.88 -8.70
N CYS A 160 -36.96 0.87 -7.97
CA CYS A 160 -38.36 0.72 -7.61
C CYS A 160 -38.69 1.56 -6.36
N GLY A 161 -39.56 2.55 -6.51
CA GLY A 161 -39.97 3.44 -5.40
C GLY A 161 -40.54 2.68 -4.19
N ALA A 162 -41.27 1.58 -4.44
CA ALA A 162 -41.85 0.74 -3.39
C ALA A 162 -40.78 0.03 -2.54
N MET A 163 -39.85 -0.66 -3.18
CA MET A 163 -38.77 -1.39 -2.52
C MET A 163 -37.79 -0.44 -1.83
N ARG A 164 -37.47 0.69 -2.47
CA ARG A 164 -36.67 1.76 -1.86
C ARG A 164 -37.35 2.32 -0.60
N GLY A 165 -38.66 2.59 -0.66
CA GLY A 165 -39.44 3.09 0.47
C GLY A 165 -39.49 2.12 1.65
N LEU A 166 -39.67 0.82 1.38
CA LEU A 166 -39.64 -0.21 2.42
C LEU A 166 -38.27 -0.28 3.11
N LEU A 167 -37.15 -0.22 2.36
CA LEU A 167 -35.82 -0.19 2.95
C LEU A 167 -35.55 1.07 3.77
N THR A 168 -36.09 2.23 3.35
CA THR A 168 -36.02 3.46 4.13
C THR A 168 -36.76 3.31 5.45
N LEU A 169 -37.96 2.72 5.44
CA LEU A 169 -38.74 2.45 6.67
C LEU A 169 -37.98 1.53 7.63
N ILE A 170 -37.35 0.47 7.11
CA ILE A 170 -36.53 -0.44 7.92
C ILE A 170 -35.34 0.32 8.52
N SER A 171 -34.58 1.04 7.69
CA SER A 171 -33.39 1.79 8.13
C SER A 171 -33.74 2.89 9.14
N LEU A 172 -34.88 3.56 8.98
CA LEU A 172 -35.37 4.57 9.90
C LEU A 172 -35.77 3.95 11.24
N SER A 173 -36.43 2.79 11.19
CA SER A 173 -36.81 2.03 12.38
C SER A 173 -35.57 1.60 13.17
N PHE A 174 -34.53 1.12 12.48
CA PHE A 174 -33.26 0.67 13.09
C PHE A 174 -32.56 1.75 13.92
N ARG A 175 -32.62 3.01 13.50
CA ARG A 175 -32.02 4.14 14.24
C ARG A 175 -32.66 4.38 15.60
N LYS A 176 -33.91 3.95 15.79
CA LYS A 176 -34.69 4.17 17.03
C LYS A 176 -34.75 2.97 17.97
N LEU A 177 -34.20 1.82 17.56
CA LEU A 177 -34.23 0.60 18.36
C LEU A 177 -33.28 0.69 19.57
N THR A 178 -33.68 0.08 20.68
CA THR A 178 -32.79 -0.23 21.81
C THR A 178 -31.84 -1.37 21.45
N ASN A 179 -30.77 -1.58 22.23
CA ASN A 179 -29.77 -2.62 21.91
C ASN A 179 -30.36 -4.04 21.86
N SER A 180 -31.30 -4.38 22.74
CA SER A 180 -31.98 -5.69 22.71
C SER A 180 -32.89 -5.84 21.49
N GLU A 181 -33.57 -4.78 21.07
CA GLU A 181 -34.41 -4.80 19.87
C GLU A 181 -33.58 -4.87 18.58
N LYS A 182 -32.38 -4.30 18.58
CA LYS A 182 -31.42 -4.43 17.46
C LYS A 182 -31.00 -5.88 17.26
N GLU A 183 -30.67 -6.60 18.33
CA GLU A 183 -30.29 -8.02 18.27
C GLU A 183 -31.45 -8.87 17.73
N ALA A 184 -32.66 -8.71 18.27
CA ALA A 184 -33.84 -9.43 17.78
C ALA A 184 -34.17 -9.13 16.30
N CYS A 185 -33.92 -7.89 15.85
CA CYS A 185 -34.16 -7.52 14.46
C CYS A 185 -33.10 -8.10 13.52
N VAL A 186 -31.84 -8.14 13.96
CA VAL A 186 -30.75 -8.81 13.25
C VAL A 186 -31.03 -10.32 13.14
N GLU A 187 -31.53 -10.97 14.18
CA GLU A 187 -31.99 -12.36 14.13
C GLU A 187 -33.13 -12.54 13.11
N THR A 188 -34.09 -11.62 13.08
CA THR A 188 -35.20 -11.64 12.11
C THR A 188 -34.69 -11.48 10.68
N LEU A 189 -33.70 -10.60 10.45
CA LEU A 189 -33.06 -10.41 9.15
C LEU A 189 -32.34 -11.67 8.68
N LEU A 190 -31.60 -12.34 9.57
CA LEU A 190 -30.90 -13.58 9.26
C LEU A 190 -31.86 -14.77 9.08
N ALA A 191 -32.96 -14.83 9.83
CA ALA A 191 -34.01 -15.82 9.60
C ALA A 191 -34.65 -15.64 8.22
N ALA A 192 -34.89 -14.40 7.80
CA ALA A 192 -35.36 -14.09 6.45
C ALA A 192 -34.32 -14.45 5.37
N PHE A 193 -33.03 -14.21 5.62
CA PHE A 193 -31.94 -14.63 4.73
C PHE A 193 -31.92 -16.15 4.52
N GLN A 194 -32.06 -16.93 5.60
CA GLN A 194 -32.15 -18.38 5.50
C GLN A 194 -33.40 -18.83 4.72
N ARG A 195 -34.52 -18.11 4.87
CA ARG A 195 -35.79 -18.39 4.20
C ARG A 195 -35.80 -18.03 2.70
N TYR A 196 -35.15 -16.95 2.30
CA TYR A 196 -35.20 -16.37 0.96
C TYR A 196 -33.82 -16.37 0.26
N THR A 197 -33.15 -17.53 0.27
CA THR A 197 -31.69 -17.68 0.07
C THR A 197 -31.16 -17.29 -1.32
N LEU A 198 -32.00 -17.10 -2.34
CA LEU A 198 -31.57 -16.75 -3.72
C LEU A 198 -31.86 -15.29 -4.11
N SER A 199 -32.74 -14.61 -3.37
CA SER A 199 -33.32 -13.32 -3.75
C SER A 199 -33.09 -12.22 -2.71
N PHE A 200 -32.57 -12.58 -1.53
CA PHE A 200 -32.47 -11.70 -0.36
C PHE A 200 -31.04 -11.22 -0.03
N ASP A 201 -30.01 -11.75 -0.69
CA ASP A 201 -28.59 -11.39 -0.47
C ASP A 201 -28.36 -9.86 -0.49
N TRP A 202 -28.99 -9.17 -1.43
CA TRP A 202 -28.86 -7.72 -1.60
C TRP A 202 -29.51 -6.92 -0.47
N VAL A 203 -30.59 -7.44 0.13
CA VAL A 203 -31.28 -6.82 1.27
C VAL A 203 -30.39 -6.90 2.50
N VAL A 204 -29.81 -8.06 2.76
CA VAL A 204 -28.85 -8.24 3.86
C VAL A 204 -27.61 -7.40 3.65
N ALA A 205 -27.07 -7.34 2.42
CA ALA A 205 -25.92 -6.49 2.11
C ALA A 205 -26.22 -5.00 2.31
N ARG A 206 -27.41 -4.53 1.91
CA ARG A 206 -27.79 -3.12 2.02
C ARG A 206 -28.16 -2.71 3.45
N LEU A 207 -28.96 -3.51 4.15
CA LEU A 207 -29.37 -3.26 5.53
C LEU A 207 -28.26 -3.60 6.53
N GLY A 208 -27.34 -4.49 6.15
CA GLY A 208 -26.18 -4.85 6.94
C GLY A 208 -25.30 -3.66 7.29
N GLY A 209 -25.26 -2.63 6.43
CA GLY A 209 -24.56 -1.37 6.73
C GLY A 209 -25.14 -0.57 7.91
N CYS A 210 -26.35 -0.88 8.39
CA CYS A 210 -26.87 -0.30 9.64
C CYS A 210 -26.25 -0.93 10.90
N PHE A 211 -25.85 -2.20 10.83
CA PHE A 211 -25.25 -2.96 11.93
C PHE A 211 -24.09 -3.84 11.40
N PRO A 212 -23.04 -3.24 10.82
CA PRO A 212 -22.05 -3.96 10.02
C PRO A 212 -21.32 -5.04 10.82
N LEU A 213 -20.84 -4.71 12.02
CA LEU A 213 -20.09 -5.66 12.86
C LEU A 213 -20.93 -6.88 13.25
N SER A 214 -22.18 -6.69 13.69
CA SER A 214 -23.07 -7.79 14.10
C SER A 214 -23.38 -8.73 12.93
N ILE A 215 -23.69 -8.18 11.77
CA ILE A 215 -24.03 -8.96 10.57
C ILE A 215 -22.82 -9.71 10.03
N ILE A 216 -21.66 -9.04 9.92
CA ILE A 216 -20.40 -9.69 9.49
C ILE A 216 -20.07 -10.85 10.44
N SER A 217 -20.09 -10.61 11.74
CA SER A 217 -19.76 -11.63 12.75
C SER A 217 -20.70 -12.82 12.69
N GLN A 218 -22.01 -12.60 12.57
CA GLN A 218 -22.98 -13.69 12.49
C GLN A 218 -22.91 -14.45 11.16
N ILE A 219 -22.69 -13.78 10.03
CA ILE A 219 -22.48 -14.45 8.74
C ILE A 219 -21.26 -15.36 8.83
N LEU A 220 -20.15 -14.88 9.40
CA LEU A 220 -18.94 -15.68 9.59
C LEU A 220 -19.17 -16.86 10.55
N GLN A 221 -19.86 -16.65 11.68
CA GLN A 221 -20.18 -17.72 12.63
C GLN A 221 -21.12 -18.78 12.04
N CYS A 222 -22.15 -18.36 11.31
CA CYS A 222 -23.07 -19.28 10.63
C CYS A 222 -22.33 -20.08 9.55
N SER A 223 -21.46 -19.42 8.79
CA SER A 223 -20.64 -20.06 7.76
C SER A 223 -19.65 -21.06 8.37
N LEU A 224 -19.02 -20.70 9.50
CA LEU A 224 -18.12 -21.59 10.24
C LEU A 224 -18.86 -22.84 10.77
N LYS A 225 -20.08 -22.68 11.30
CA LYS A 225 -20.89 -23.81 11.74
C LYS A 225 -21.21 -24.74 10.56
N ARG A 226 -21.62 -24.17 9.41
CA ARG A 226 -21.86 -24.93 8.18
C ARG A 226 -20.61 -25.64 7.66
N PHE A 227 -19.45 -24.99 7.77
CA PHE A 227 -18.16 -25.56 7.41
C PHE A 227 -17.76 -26.74 8.31
N SER A 228 -18.03 -26.63 9.61
CA SER A 228 -17.79 -27.71 10.56
C SER A 228 -18.62 -28.95 10.26
N ASP A 229 -19.84 -28.77 9.73
CA ASP A 229 -20.73 -29.86 9.36
C ASP A 229 -20.37 -30.46 7.99
N ASP A 230 -20.03 -29.62 7.01
CA ASP A 230 -19.56 -30.02 5.67
C ASP A 230 -18.45 -29.09 5.15
N TYR A 231 -17.22 -29.59 5.14
CA TYR A 231 -16.04 -28.83 4.73
C TYR A 231 -15.97 -28.52 3.22
N ARG A 232 -16.87 -29.11 2.41
CA ARG A 232 -16.96 -28.87 0.95
C ARG A 232 -18.06 -27.89 0.57
N CYS A 233 -18.71 -27.26 1.56
CA CYS A 233 -19.80 -26.34 1.28
C CYS A 233 -19.30 -25.05 0.59
N HIS A 234 -20.15 -24.48 -0.27
CA HIS A 234 -19.84 -23.28 -1.04
C HIS A 234 -20.54 -22.07 -0.43
N PHE A 235 -19.82 -20.95 -0.30
CA PHE A 235 -20.28 -19.75 0.42
C PHE A 235 -20.58 -18.56 -0.51
N ASN A 236 -21.08 -18.83 -1.73
CA ASN A 236 -21.21 -17.79 -2.77
C ASN A 236 -22.05 -16.58 -2.35
N SER A 237 -23.10 -16.79 -1.54
CA SER A 237 -23.99 -15.72 -1.09
C SER A 237 -23.38 -14.96 0.09
N GLU A 238 -22.82 -15.69 1.07
CA GLU A 238 -22.13 -15.11 2.23
C GLU A 238 -20.89 -14.31 1.81
N LEU A 239 -20.09 -14.84 0.89
CA LEU A 239 -18.93 -14.15 0.32
C LEU A 239 -19.34 -12.91 -0.46
N GLY A 240 -20.42 -12.95 -1.23
CA GLY A 240 -20.93 -11.78 -1.92
C GLY A 240 -21.35 -10.67 -0.96
N ILE A 241 -22.01 -11.02 0.16
CA ILE A 241 -22.41 -10.05 1.19
C ILE A 241 -21.17 -9.46 1.87
N LEU A 242 -20.21 -10.29 2.24
CA LEU A 242 -18.96 -9.84 2.87
C LEU A 242 -18.14 -8.95 1.93
N ASP A 243 -18.05 -9.29 0.65
CA ASP A 243 -17.37 -8.47 -0.37
C ASP A 243 -18.04 -7.09 -0.50
N TYR A 244 -19.37 -7.06 -0.58
CA TYR A 244 -20.12 -5.79 -0.62
C TYR A 244 -19.93 -4.95 0.65
N LEU A 245 -20.01 -5.56 1.83
CA LEU A 245 -19.85 -4.85 3.11
C LEU A 245 -18.40 -4.38 3.32
N SER A 246 -17.40 -5.14 2.85
CA SER A 246 -15.99 -4.78 2.96
C SER A 246 -15.65 -3.45 2.29
N PHE A 247 -16.40 -3.08 1.24
CA PHE A 247 -16.19 -1.83 0.52
C PHE A 247 -16.50 -0.58 1.37
N ALA A 248 -17.49 -0.65 2.27
CA ALA A 248 -17.93 0.49 3.09
C ALA A 248 -17.55 0.37 4.58
N HIS A 249 -17.39 -0.86 5.06
CA HIS A 249 -17.23 -1.22 6.47
C HIS A 249 -16.01 -2.14 6.68
N GLU A 250 -14.88 -1.76 6.07
CA GLU A 250 -13.63 -2.53 6.13
C GLU A 250 -13.12 -2.69 7.57
N GLN A 251 -13.26 -1.66 8.41
CA GLN A 251 -12.77 -1.69 9.79
C GLN A 251 -13.53 -2.69 10.66
N GLU A 252 -14.85 -2.77 10.49
CA GLU A 252 -15.70 -3.73 11.19
C GLU A 252 -15.42 -5.16 10.71
N LEU A 253 -15.09 -5.35 9.42
CA LEU A 253 -14.62 -6.63 8.93
C LEU A 253 -13.28 -7.03 9.57
N LYS A 254 -12.32 -6.11 9.64
CA LYS A 254 -11.03 -6.35 10.29
C LYS A 254 -11.19 -6.70 11.77
N GLN A 255 -12.09 -6.01 12.48
CA GLN A 255 -12.42 -6.32 13.86
C GLN A 255 -12.97 -7.75 14.01
N ALA A 256 -13.98 -8.12 13.20
CA ALA A 256 -14.56 -9.46 13.26
C ALA A 256 -13.55 -10.57 12.94
N LEU A 257 -12.67 -10.34 11.95
CA LEU A 257 -11.59 -11.27 11.61
C LEU A 257 -10.54 -11.37 12.71
N THR A 258 -10.24 -10.27 13.40
CA THR A 258 -9.30 -10.25 14.53
C THR A 258 -9.81 -11.12 15.67
N GLU A 259 -11.10 -10.99 16.01
CA GLU A 259 -11.73 -11.80 17.05
C GLU A 259 -11.73 -13.29 16.68
N LEU A 260 -12.10 -13.64 15.44
CA LEU A 260 -12.06 -15.02 14.96
C LEU A 260 -10.64 -15.60 14.94
N LEU A 261 -9.64 -14.85 14.47
CA LEU A 261 -8.26 -15.33 14.45
C LEU A 261 -7.72 -15.56 15.86
N LYS A 262 -8.04 -14.69 16.83
CA LYS A 262 -7.68 -14.90 18.24
C LYS A 262 -8.25 -16.21 18.77
N ASP A 263 -9.51 -16.51 18.48
CA ASP A 263 -10.14 -17.77 18.88
C ASP A 263 -9.56 -18.97 18.11
N GLY A 264 -9.19 -18.80 16.84
CA GLY A 264 -8.59 -19.85 16.01
C GLY A 264 -7.17 -20.23 16.43
N PHE A 265 -6.35 -19.26 16.85
CA PHE A 265 -5.00 -19.52 17.37
C PHE A 265 -5.02 -20.09 18.79
N ASN A 266 -6.05 -19.79 19.59
CA ASN A 266 -6.23 -20.30 20.93
C ASN A 266 -7.60 -21.00 21.11
N PRO A 267 -7.80 -22.17 20.49
CA PRO A 267 -9.10 -22.83 20.47
C PRO A 267 -9.49 -23.30 21.87
N LYS A 268 -10.66 -22.86 22.35
CA LYS A 268 -11.26 -23.28 23.62
C LYS A 268 -12.38 -24.29 23.39
N LYS A 269 -13.05 -24.20 22.24
CA LYS A 269 -14.16 -25.06 21.80
C LYS A 269 -13.73 -25.91 20.62
N SER A 270 -14.47 -26.98 20.34
CA SER A 270 -14.26 -27.83 19.16
C SER A 270 -14.37 -27.05 17.84
N LEU A 271 -15.33 -26.13 17.76
CA LEU A 271 -15.54 -25.26 16.59
C LEU A 271 -14.36 -24.33 16.32
N ASP A 272 -13.65 -23.89 17.36
CA ASP A 272 -12.54 -22.94 17.22
C ASP A 272 -11.37 -23.56 16.44
N ALA A 273 -11.19 -24.89 16.53
CA ALA A 273 -10.18 -25.62 15.78
C ALA A 273 -10.43 -25.62 14.25
N CYS A 274 -11.66 -25.36 13.81
CA CYS A 274 -12.03 -25.27 12.40
C CYS A 274 -11.83 -23.86 11.81
N ILE A 275 -11.55 -22.85 12.63
CA ILE A 275 -11.50 -21.44 12.18
C ILE A 275 -10.40 -21.21 11.14
N ILE A 276 -9.18 -21.68 11.38
CA ILE A 276 -8.05 -21.44 10.45
C ILE A 276 -8.31 -22.08 9.08
N PRO A 277 -8.67 -23.39 8.98
CA PRO A 277 -9.07 -23.97 7.70
C PRO A 277 -10.25 -23.24 7.03
N PHE A 278 -11.27 -22.87 7.81
CA PHE A 278 -12.44 -22.14 7.30
C PHE A 278 -12.04 -20.80 6.64
N LEU A 279 -11.22 -19.98 7.32
CA LEU A 279 -10.79 -18.69 6.80
C LEU A 279 -9.98 -18.82 5.51
N LEU A 280 -9.14 -19.85 5.38
CA LEU A 280 -8.37 -20.12 4.15
C LEU A 280 -9.26 -20.53 2.98
N VAL A 281 -10.30 -21.36 3.22
CA VAL A 281 -11.28 -21.72 2.18
C VAL A 281 -12.05 -20.49 1.71
N MET A 282 -12.49 -19.65 2.66
CA MET A 282 -13.19 -18.41 2.34
C MET A 282 -12.32 -17.44 1.53
N ALA A 283 -11.04 -17.28 1.92
CA ALA A 283 -10.07 -16.44 1.22
C ALA A 283 -9.77 -16.94 -0.21
N THR A 284 -9.89 -18.25 -0.47
CA THR A 284 -9.71 -18.82 -1.81
C THR A 284 -10.79 -18.34 -2.78
N ASN A 285 -11.96 -17.97 -2.29
CA ASN A 285 -13.09 -17.58 -3.14
C ASN A 285 -13.33 -16.06 -3.18
N ALA A 286 -12.71 -15.27 -2.28
CA ALA A 286 -12.89 -13.81 -2.24
C ALA A 286 -11.58 -13.04 -1.98
N ASP A 287 -11.17 -12.23 -2.96
CA ASP A 287 -9.95 -11.41 -2.88
C ASP A 287 -10.03 -10.35 -1.77
N ALA A 288 -11.17 -9.68 -1.60
CA ALA A 288 -11.32 -8.65 -0.57
C ALA A 288 -11.15 -9.23 0.84
N LEU A 289 -11.68 -10.43 1.07
CA LEU A 289 -11.50 -11.14 2.33
C LEU A 289 -10.04 -11.54 2.53
N LEU A 290 -9.38 -12.05 1.49
CA LEU A 290 -7.97 -12.42 1.53
C LEU A 290 -7.08 -11.21 1.91
N GLN A 291 -7.26 -10.04 1.29
CA GLN A 291 -6.45 -8.85 1.63
C GLN A 291 -6.65 -8.46 3.10
N ASN A 292 -7.91 -8.40 3.56
CA ASN A 292 -8.23 -8.04 4.94
C ASN A 292 -7.68 -9.07 5.94
N LEU A 293 -7.74 -10.36 5.61
CA LEU A 293 -7.19 -11.42 6.44
C LEU A 293 -5.67 -11.28 6.61
N VAL A 294 -4.93 -10.98 5.54
CA VAL A 294 -3.48 -10.77 5.60
C VAL A 294 -3.12 -9.51 6.39
N ILE A 295 -3.86 -8.41 6.22
CA ILE A 295 -3.65 -7.19 7.01
C ILE A 295 -3.82 -7.50 8.50
N VAL A 296 -4.94 -8.11 8.89
CA VAL A 296 -5.20 -8.46 10.30
C VAL A 296 -4.15 -9.41 10.84
N PHE A 297 -3.75 -10.42 10.06
CA PHE A 297 -2.68 -11.34 10.44
C PHE A 297 -1.37 -10.60 10.74
N LEU A 298 -0.97 -9.66 9.86
CA LEU A 298 0.24 -8.87 10.04
C LEU A 298 0.13 -7.87 11.22
N GLU A 299 -1.04 -7.29 11.47
CA GLU A 299 -1.30 -6.44 12.65
C GLU A 299 -1.21 -7.24 13.96
N MET A 300 -1.62 -8.50 13.94
CA MET A 300 -1.49 -9.42 15.09
C MET A 300 -0.10 -10.05 15.20
N TYR A 301 0.73 -9.96 14.17
CA TYR A 301 2.02 -10.65 14.11
C TYR A 301 3.02 -10.03 15.09
N ASN A 302 3.30 -10.77 16.16
CA ASN A 302 4.33 -10.48 17.16
C ASN A 302 5.07 -11.77 17.55
N ASP A 303 6.11 -11.65 18.38
CA ASP A 303 6.90 -12.81 18.82
C ASP A 303 6.06 -13.85 19.59
N ASP A 304 5.04 -13.41 20.34
CA ASP A 304 4.13 -14.29 21.08
C ASP A 304 3.22 -15.12 20.14
N LEU A 305 2.68 -14.49 19.10
CA LEU A 305 1.89 -15.16 18.07
C LEU A 305 2.77 -16.12 17.29
N ARG A 306 4.01 -15.73 16.96
CA ARG A 306 4.99 -16.61 16.33
C ARG A 306 5.18 -17.88 17.17
N ASN A 307 5.44 -17.74 18.47
CA ASN A 307 5.56 -18.88 19.39
C ASN A 307 4.27 -19.73 19.49
N THR A 308 3.10 -19.10 19.37
CA THR A 308 1.81 -19.80 19.39
C THR A 308 1.61 -20.62 18.12
N ILE A 309 1.87 -20.04 16.94
CA ILE A 309 1.79 -20.72 15.65
C ILE A 309 2.72 -21.94 15.70
N ILE A 310 3.95 -21.74 16.15
CA ILE A 310 4.96 -22.76 16.35
C ILE A 310 4.44 -23.98 17.10
N GLN A 311 3.81 -23.77 18.27
CA GLN A 311 3.30 -24.87 19.09
C GLN A 311 2.11 -25.58 18.46
N LYS A 312 1.31 -24.86 17.65
CA LYS A 312 0.05 -25.36 17.08
C LYS A 312 0.19 -25.93 15.67
N THR A 313 1.23 -25.57 14.91
CA THR A 313 1.41 -26.04 13.53
C THR A 313 1.41 -27.57 13.39
N PRO A 314 2.07 -28.37 14.25
CA PRO A 314 2.02 -29.83 14.12
C PRO A 314 0.59 -30.38 14.21
N LEU A 315 -0.26 -29.76 15.03
CA LEU A 315 -1.66 -30.14 15.18
C LEU A 315 -2.47 -29.80 13.93
N TRP A 316 -2.22 -28.64 13.31
CA TRP A 316 -2.86 -28.29 12.04
C TRP A 316 -2.41 -29.20 10.91
N MET A 317 -1.11 -29.49 10.78
CA MET A 317 -0.58 -30.36 9.73
C MET A 317 -1.11 -31.80 9.82
N SER A 318 -1.45 -32.25 11.03
CA SER A 318 -2.11 -33.55 11.24
C SER A 318 -3.60 -33.56 10.86
N ASN A 319 -4.23 -32.38 10.74
CA ASN A 319 -5.62 -32.24 10.35
C ASN A 319 -5.76 -32.41 8.83
N LYS A 320 -6.55 -33.42 8.43
CA LYS A 320 -6.83 -33.73 7.03
C LYS A 320 -7.38 -32.52 6.25
N MET A 321 -8.20 -31.68 6.89
CA MET A 321 -8.73 -30.45 6.28
C MET A 321 -7.62 -29.46 5.91
N PHE A 322 -6.62 -29.31 6.76
CA PHE A 322 -5.51 -28.39 6.51
C PHE A 322 -4.55 -28.94 5.45
N ALA A 323 -4.29 -30.26 5.47
CA ALA A 323 -3.44 -30.92 4.47
C ALA A 323 -4.00 -30.79 3.04
N GLU A 324 -5.32 -30.89 2.86
CA GLU A 324 -5.98 -30.66 1.56
C GLU A 324 -5.89 -29.18 1.12
N MET A 325 -5.76 -28.25 2.07
CA MET A 325 -5.70 -26.80 1.81
C MET A 325 -4.30 -26.26 1.62
N GLN A 326 -3.26 -26.93 2.11
CA GLN A 326 -1.87 -26.45 2.01
C GLN A 326 -1.45 -26.03 0.59
N PRO A 327 -1.81 -26.75 -0.50
CA PRO A 327 -1.47 -26.32 -1.86
C PRO A 327 -2.13 -25.01 -2.29
N SER A 328 -3.28 -24.65 -1.69
CA SER A 328 -3.97 -23.39 -2.00
C SER A 328 -3.24 -22.17 -1.43
N LEU A 329 -2.36 -22.32 -0.43
CA LEU A 329 -1.65 -21.19 0.18
C LEU A 329 -0.77 -20.43 -0.83
N ASN A 330 -0.13 -21.15 -1.77
CA ASN A 330 0.68 -20.51 -2.79
C ASN A 330 -0.20 -19.68 -3.74
N SER A 331 -1.32 -20.25 -4.19
CA SER A 331 -2.24 -19.56 -5.10
C SER A 331 -2.91 -18.34 -4.44
N LEU A 332 -3.20 -18.43 -3.14
CA LEU A 332 -3.63 -17.28 -2.33
C LEU A 332 -2.56 -16.20 -2.30
N THR A 333 -1.31 -16.56 -2.05
CA THR A 333 -0.21 -15.60 -1.95
C THR A 333 0.00 -14.83 -3.26
N LEU A 334 -0.10 -15.51 -4.41
CA LEU A 334 -0.01 -14.87 -5.73
C LEU A 334 -1.13 -13.85 -6.00
N ARG A 335 -2.30 -14.01 -5.37
CA ARG A 335 -3.45 -13.10 -5.52
C ARG A 335 -3.40 -11.87 -4.63
N LEU A 336 -2.40 -11.76 -3.76
CA LEU A 336 -2.24 -10.60 -2.88
C LEU A 336 -1.94 -9.33 -3.68
N LYS A 337 -2.68 -8.26 -3.41
CA LYS A 337 -2.52 -6.95 -4.06
C LYS A 337 -1.69 -5.99 -3.20
N SER A 338 -1.70 -6.21 -1.88
CA SER A 338 -0.92 -5.45 -0.92
C SER A 338 -0.36 -6.36 0.17
N ASN A 339 0.74 -5.95 0.80
CA ASN A 339 1.37 -6.61 1.95
C ASN A 339 1.86 -8.05 1.73
N GLY A 340 1.93 -8.52 0.49
CA GLY A 340 2.48 -9.83 0.16
C GLY A 340 3.98 -9.90 0.44
N ALA A 341 4.71 -8.81 0.22
CA ALA A 341 6.12 -8.70 0.61
C ALA A 341 6.31 -8.90 2.13
N TYR A 342 5.49 -8.24 2.94
CA TYR A 342 5.54 -8.35 4.41
C TYR A 342 5.20 -9.77 4.88
N LEU A 343 4.21 -10.42 4.27
CA LEU A 343 3.86 -11.81 4.57
C LEU A 343 5.01 -12.76 4.28
N LEU A 344 5.62 -12.69 3.09
CA LEU A 344 6.73 -13.57 2.71
C LEU A 344 7.96 -13.36 3.60
N ILE A 345 8.23 -12.11 3.99
CA ILE A 345 9.29 -11.82 4.95
C ILE A 345 8.95 -12.40 6.33
N ALA A 346 7.71 -12.25 6.84
CA ALA A 346 7.28 -12.83 8.10
C ALA A 346 7.47 -14.37 8.12
N VAL A 347 7.06 -15.05 7.04
CA VAL A 347 7.25 -16.50 6.90
C VAL A 347 8.74 -16.88 6.84
N SER A 348 9.58 -16.09 6.16
CA SER A 348 11.02 -16.33 6.12
C SER A 348 11.71 -16.22 7.48
N GLN A 349 11.15 -15.45 8.42
CA GLN A 349 11.64 -15.45 9.81
C GLN A 349 11.32 -16.78 10.50
N MET A 350 10.19 -17.41 10.19
CA MET A 350 9.78 -18.70 10.74
C MET A 350 10.53 -19.88 10.10
N ALA A 351 11.00 -19.73 8.86
CA ALA A 351 11.70 -20.76 8.10
C ALA A 351 12.99 -21.28 8.75
N GLU A 352 13.61 -20.54 9.66
CA GLU A 352 14.78 -21.01 10.42
C GLU A 352 14.46 -22.22 11.30
N GLN A 353 13.22 -22.33 11.77
CA GLN A 353 12.81 -23.35 12.74
C GLN A 353 11.89 -24.42 12.13
N TYR A 354 11.25 -24.16 10.97
CA TYR A 354 10.25 -25.06 10.39
C TYR A 354 10.46 -25.34 8.91
N THR A 355 10.48 -26.63 8.55
CA THR A 355 10.64 -27.10 7.18
C THR A 355 9.45 -26.76 6.28
N TRP A 356 8.21 -26.80 6.79
CA TRP A 356 7.03 -26.47 5.98
C TRP A 356 7.04 -25.02 5.49
N CYS A 357 7.62 -24.08 6.26
CA CYS A 357 7.82 -22.70 5.82
C CYS A 357 8.86 -22.62 4.71
N GLN A 358 9.91 -23.45 4.77
CA GLN A 358 10.92 -23.53 3.71
C GLN A 358 10.30 -24.07 2.43
N ASP A 359 9.53 -25.15 2.51
CA ASP A 359 8.83 -25.75 1.38
C ASP A 359 7.84 -24.75 0.77
N PHE A 360 7.02 -24.08 1.60
CA PHE A 360 6.07 -23.06 1.15
C PHE A 360 6.77 -21.90 0.43
N LEU A 361 7.87 -21.38 0.99
CA LEU A 361 8.64 -20.32 0.34
C LEU A 361 9.24 -20.81 -0.98
N GLU A 362 9.80 -22.01 -1.03
CA GLU A 362 10.40 -22.54 -2.24
C GLU A 362 9.35 -22.72 -3.35
N TYR A 363 8.20 -23.32 -3.04
CA TYR A 363 7.13 -23.48 -4.01
C TYR A 363 6.55 -22.13 -4.46
N THR A 364 6.34 -21.18 -3.55
CA THR A 364 5.85 -19.84 -3.91
C THR A 364 6.84 -19.11 -4.83
N MET A 365 8.15 -19.26 -4.59
CA MET A 365 9.17 -18.67 -5.47
C MET A 365 9.19 -19.36 -6.84
N GLN A 366 9.08 -20.69 -6.90
CA GLN A 366 8.99 -21.43 -8.16
C GLN A 366 7.76 -21.02 -8.98
N ASP A 367 6.60 -20.89 -8.33
CA ASP A 367 5.38 -20.43 -8.99
C ASP A 367 5.54 -18.99 -9.52
N LEU A 368 6.17 -18.09 -8.75
CA LEU A 368 6.47 -16.72 -9.20
C LEU A 368 7.45 -16.70 -10.39
N GLU A 369 8.49 -17.53 -10.35
CA GLU A 369 9.44 -17.66 -11.46
C GLU A 369 8.73 -18.18 -12.73
N GLN A 370 7.81 -19.13 -12.59
CA GLN A 370 6.99 -19.64 -13.69
C GLN A 370 6.04 -18.57 -14.24
N VAL A 371 5.41 -17.78 -13.37
CA VAL A 371 4.56 -16.63 -13.75
C VAL A 371 5.34 -15.62 -14.61
N VAL A 372 6.58 -15.33 -14.22
CA VAL A 372 7.48 -14.44 -14.98
C VAL A 372 7.88 -15.06 -16.32
N LEU A 373 8.27 -16.34 -16.35
CA LEU A 373 8.63 -17.05 -17.58
C LEU A 373 7.46 -17.10 -18.58
N ASN A 374 6.23 -17.23 -18.08
CA ASN A 374 5.02 -17.22 -18.89
C ASN A 374 4.54 -15.80 -19.26
N ALA A 375 5.25 -14.74 -18.84
CA ALA A 375 4.88 -13.35 -19.03
C ALA A 375 3.46 -13.01 -18.55
N THR A 376 3.01 -13.68 -17.48
CA THR A 376 1.67 -13.47 -16.90
C THR A 376 1.69 -12.36 -15.84
N VAL A 377 0.62 -11.57 -15.78
CA VAL A 377 0.47 -10.52 -14.76
C VAL A 377 -0.02 -11.16 -13.47
N CYS A 378 0.69 -10.88 -12.37
CA CYS A 378 0.37 -11.39 -11.04
C CYS A 378 0.15 -10.22 -10.08
N PRO A 379 -0.96 -10.18 -9.32
CA PRO A 379 -1.22 -9.13 -8.33
C PRO A 379 -0.06 -8.91 -7.36
N LEU A 380 0.59 -9.99 -6.90
CA LEU A 380 1.72 -9.91 -5.98
C LEU A 380 2.93 -9.17 -6.58
N MET A 381 3.13 -9.26 -7.90
CA MET A 381 4.22 -8.53 -8.56
C MET A 381 4.01 -7.02 -8.49
N ASN A 382 2.76 -6.56 -8.55
CA ASN A 382 2.44 -5.14 -8.39
C ASN A 382 2.71 -4.66 -6.96
N ASP A 383 2.40 -5.47 -5.94
CA ASP A 383 2.72 -5.16 -4.53
C ASP A 383 4.23 -5.03 -4.31
N LEU A 384 5.00 -5.96 -4.87
CA LEU A 384 6.46 -5.95 -4.76
C LEU A 384 7.12 -4.78 -5.48
N ALA A 385 6.44 -4.18 -6.47
CA ALA A 385 6.92 -3.00 -7.20
C ALA A 385 6.68 -1.67 -6.45
N THR A 386 5.95 -1.68 -5.32
CA THR A 386 5.69 -0.47 -4.51
C THR A 386 6.94 0.00 -3.77
N GLU A 387 7.05 1.31 -3.48
CA GLU A 387 8.20 1.87 -2.77
C GLU A 387 8.39 1.29 -1.37
N ASP A 388 7.32 1.13 -0.59
CA ASP A 388 7.38 0.59 0.77
C ASP A 388 7.93 -0.85 0.79
N SER A 389 7.47 -1.69 -0.14
CA SER A 389 7.99 -3.04 -0.33
C SER A 389 9.47 -3.04 -0.72
N LYS A 390 9.94 -2.12 -1.56
CA LYS A 390 11.37 -2.01 -1.91
C LYS A 390 12.24 -1.73 -0.69
N TYR A 391 11.89 -0.73 0.13
CA TYR A 391 12.66 -0.39 1.33
C TYR A 391 12.68 -1.54 2.34
N LEU A 392 11.55 -2.23 2.52
CA LEU A 392 11.47 -3.43 3.34
C LEU A 392 12.42 -4.51 2.83
N LEU A 393 12.39 -4.81 1.54
CA LEU A 393 13.24 -5.85 0.94
C LEU A 393 14.72 -5.48 1.05
N TRP A 394 15.11 -4.22 0.80
CA TRP A 394 16.49 -3.76 0.98
C TRP A 394 16.99 -3.92 2.42
N LYS A 395 16.16 -3.59 3.42
CA LYS A 395 16.49 -3.80 4.83
C LYS A 395 16.71 -5.29 5.14
N ASN A 396 15.85 -6.16 4.62
CA ASN A 396 15.92 -7.60 4.86
C ASN A 396 17.06 -8.29 4.08
N CYS A 397 17.53 -7.72 2.96
CA CYS A 397 18.76 -8.17 2.30
C CYS A 397 20.01 -8.03 3.18
N LEU A 398 19.99 -7.11 4.16
CA LEU A 398 21.08 -6.88 5.12
C LEU A 398 20.88 -7.67 6.43
N SER A 399 19.84 -8.50 6.53
CA SER A 399 19.57 -9.27 7.75
C SER A 399 20.62 -10.36 8.01
N ALA A 400 20.75 -10.74 9.28
CA ALA A 400 21.62 -11.84 9.70
C ALA A 400 21.05 -13.23 9.31
N ASN A 401 19.72 -13.32 9.17
CA ASN A 401 19.02 -14.56 8.88
C ASN A 401 19.14 -14.90 7.38
N ILE A 402 19.67 -16.10 7.10
CA ILE A 402 19.96 -16.57 5.74
C ILE A 402 18.68 -16.69 4.90
N PHE A 403 17.57 -17.16 5.49
CA PHE A 403 16.30 -17.35 4.78
C PHE A 403 15.65 -16.01 4.44
N GLN A 404 15.60 -15.06 5.40
CA GLN A 404 15.11 -13.70 5.13
C GLN A 404 15.87 -13.04 3.98
N GLN A 405 17.19 -13.17 4.01
CA GLN A 405 18.04 -12.64 2.96
C GLN A 405 17.79 -13.32 1.61
N GLN A 406 17.71 -14.65 1.57
CA GLN A 406 17.47 -15.42 0.35
C GLN A 406 16.12 -15.05 -0.27
N THR A 407 15.05 -15.02 0.53
CA THR A 407 13.71 -14.62 0.11
C THR A 407 13.71 -13.19 -0.44
N ALA A 408 14.31 -12.23 0.27
CA ALA A 408 14.35 -10.84 -0.18
C ALA A 408 15.10 -10.68 -1.51
N VAL A 409 16.25 -11.34 -1.66
CA VAL A 409 17.06 -11.30 -2.89
C VAL A 409 16.31 -11.93 -4.07
N ARG A 410 15.66 -13.09 -3.88
CA ARG A 410 14.89 -13.74 -4.95
C ARG A 410 13.71 -12.90 -5.39
N LEU A 411 12.96 -12.32 -4.45
CA LEU A 411 11.85 -11.42 -4.78
C LEU A 411 12.31 -10.21 -5.58
N LEU A 412 13.42 -9.57 -5.20
CA LEU A 412 13.98 -8.44 -5.94
C LEU A 412 14.44 -8.84 -7.35
N LEU A 413 15.03 -10.03 -7.52
CA LEU A 413 15.41 -10.56 -8.84
C LEU A 413 14.19 -10.79 -9.73
N ILE A 414 13.14 -11.41 -9.19
CA ILE A 414 11.90 -11.70 -9.92
C ILE A 414 11.24 -10.38 -10.37
N VAL A 415 11.11 -9.40 -9.47
CA VAL A 415 10.52 -8.09 -9.77
C VAL A 415 11.35 -7.30 -10.80
N SER A 416 12.68 -7.44 -10.73
CA SER A 416 13.61 -6.81 -11.66
C SER A 416 13.42 -7.24 -13.12
N THR A 417 12.82 -8.41 -13.37
CA THR A 417 12.53 -8.87 -14.74
C THR A 417 11.51 -7.98 -15.45
N GLN A 418 10.52 -7.47 -14.73
CA GLN A 418 9.47 -6.59 -15.27
C GLN A 418 9.83 -5.11 -15.08
N HIS A 419 10.59 -4.78 -14.05
CA HIS A 419 10.90 -3.41 -13.65
C HIS A 419 12.42 -3.18 -13.50
N SER A 420 13.10 -2.90 -14.61
CA SER A 420 14.55 -2.70 -14.65
C SER A 420 15.08 -1.59 -13.74
N HIS A 421 14.27 -0.58 -13.42
CA HIS A 421 14.66 0.50 -12.52
C HIS A 421 14.87 0.02 -11.07
N ILE A 422 14.07 -0.96 -10.61
CA ILE A 422 14.18 -1.55 -9.27
C ILE A 422 15.50 -2.29 -9.14
N TYR A 423 15.93 -2.97 -10.21
CA TYR A 423 17.22 -3.63 -10.27
C TYR A 423 18.38 -2.64 -10.06
N TYR A 424 18.36 -1.53 -10.78
CA TYR A 424 19.41 -0.50 -10.69
C TYR A 424 19.45 0.15 -9.31
N GLN A 425 18.28 0.47 -8.73
CA GLN A 425 18.15 1.04 -7.38
C GLN A 425 18.65 0.07 -6.31
N THR A 426 18.32 -1.21 -6.45
CA THR A 426 18.76 -2.26 -5.53
C THR A 426 20.27 -2.42 -5.52
N ILE A 427 20.92 -2.39 -6.70
CA ILE A 427 22.39 -2.43 -6.80
C ILE A 427 23.00 -1.22 -6.07
N SER A 428 22.45 -0.02 -6.29
CA SER A 428 22.93 1.21 -5.65
C SER A 428 22.80 1.15 -4.13
N GLU A 429 21.64 0.74 -3.64
CA GLU A 429 21.36 0.71 -2.22
C GLU A 429 22.19 -0.33 -1.47
N LEU A 430 22.28 -1.54 -2.00
CA LEU A 430 23.03 -2.61 -1.37
C LEU A 430 24.54 -2.33 -1.39
N LEU A 431 25.09 -1.72 -2.46
CA LEU A 431 26.51 -1.35 -2.50
C LEU A 431 26.87 -0.24 -1.51
N ARG A 432 25.93 0.69 -1.23
CA ARG A 432 26.12 1.77 -0.25
C ARG A 432 26.04 1.28 1.19
N LYS A 433 25.04 0.44 1.48
CA LYS A 433 24.68 0.01 2.85
C LYS A 433 25.25 -1.34 3.27
N SER A 434 25.89 -2.09 2.37
CA SER A 434 26.65 -3.28 2.79
C SER A 434 27.94 -2.83 3.47
N TYR A 435 28.06 -3.09 4.76
CA TYR A 435 29.28 -2.80 5.50
C TYR A 435 30.18 -4.03 5.52
N VAL A 436 31.49 -3.83 5.57
CA VAL A 436 32.48 -4.92 5.70
C VAL A 436 32.21 -5.79 6.94
N THR A 437 31.56 -5.24 7.96
CA THR A 437 31.15 -5.92 9.19
C THR A 437 29.93 -6.84 9.01
N ASN A 438 29.17 -6.70 7.93
CA ASN A 438 28.01 -7.54 7.62
C ASN A 438 28.24 -8.31 6.30
N PRO A 439 28.89 -9.49 6.35
CA PRO A 439 29.24 -10.26 5.15
C PRO A 439 28.01 -10.70 4.36
N ASN A 440 26.84 -10.77 5.00
CA ASN A 440 25.61 -11.15 4.35
C ASN A 440 25.27 -10.13 3.26
N GLY A 441 25.36 -8.82 3.52
CA GLY A 441 25.03 -7.79 2.53
C GLY A 441 25.80 -7.95 1.21
N LEU A 442 27.08 -8.32 1.30
CA LEU A 442 27.92 -8.57 0.12
C LEU A 442 27.48 -9.83 -0.65
N GLY A 443 27.08 -10.89 0.06
CA GLY A 443 26.48 -12.09 -0.53
C GLY A 443 25.14 -11.83 -1.24
N ALA A 444 24.33 -10.89 -0.74
CA ALA A 444 23.14 -10.41 -1.44
C ALA A 444 23.50 -9.69 -2.74
N VAL A 445 24.47 -8.76 -2.70
CA VAL A 445 24.96 -8.04 -3.89
C VAL A 445 25.46 -9.02 -4.97
N ILE A 446 26.25 -10.04 -4.58
CA ILE A 446 26.77 -11.04 -5.51
C ILE A 446 25.63 -11.76 -6.24
N ARG A 447 24.58 -12.16 -5.52
CA ARG A 447 23.42 -12.85 -6.11
C ARG A 447 22.60 -11.94 -7.02
N ILE A 448 22.40 -10.68 -6.63
CA ILE A 448 21.74 -9.68 -7.49
C ILE A 448 22.53 -9.49 -8.80
N ILE A 449 23.85 -9.31 -8.72
CA ILE A 449 24.75 -9.17 -9.87
C ILE A 449 24.80 -10.46 -10.71
N GLY A 450 24.68 -11.63 -10.09
CA GLY A 450 24.58 -12.92 -10.78
C GLY A 450 23.36 -12.99 -11.71
N GLY A 451 22.30 -12.25 -11.37
CA GLY A 451 21.04 -12.21 -12.12
C GLY A 451 20.21 -13.48 -11.96
N GLN A 452 19.02 -13.48 -12.58
CA GLN A 452 18.16 -14.65 -12.61
C GLN A 452 18.57 -15.59 -13.76
N SER A 453 18.70 -16.89 -13.47
CA SER A 453 19.02 -17.91 -14.48
C SER A 453 17.78 -18.25 -15.31
N GLY A 454 17.94 -18.41 -16.63
CA GLY A 454 16.86 -18.87 -17.52
C GLY A 454 15.98 -17.80 -18.17
N VAL A 455 16.13 -16.52 -17.80
CA VAL A 455 15.39 -15.40 -18.41
C VAL A 455 16.18 -14.83 -19.59
N VAL A 456 15.54 -14.71 -20.77
CA VAL A 456 16.19 -14.25 -22.02
C VAL A 456 16.51 -12.74 -21.98
N GLU A 457 15.65 -11.93 -21.39
CA GLU A 457 15.76 -10.46 -21.32
C GLU A 457 15.87 -9.97 -19.87
N PHE A 458 17.00 -10.25 -19.20
CA PHE A 458 17.27 -9.71 -17.86
C PHE A 458 18.03 -8.37 -17.93
N PRO A 459 17.75 -7.38 -17.05
CA PRO A 459 18.44 -6.10 -17.05
C PRO A 459 19.97 -6.20 -16.96
N CYS A 460 20.69 -5.42 -17.78
CA CYS A 460 22.15 -5.35 -17.74
C CYS A 460 22.62 -4.61 -16.48
N ILE A 461 23.77 -4.97 -15.92
CA ILE A 461 24.31 -4.39 -14.67
C ILE A 461 24.83 -2.96 -14.87
N LYS A 462 25.21 -2.62 -16.10
CA LYS A 462 25.88 -1.35 -16.45
C LYS A 462 25.13 -0.09 -16.00
N PRO A 463 23.82 0.08 -16.25
CA PRO A 463 23.09 1.27 -15.80
C PRO A 463 23.02 1.37 -14.27
N GLY A 464 22.88 0.23 -13.58
CA GLY A 464 22.90 0.18 -12.11
C GLY A 464 24.23 0.71 -11.54
N LEU A 465 25.36 0.20 -12.05
CA LEU A 465 26.69 0.66 -11.63
C LEU A 465 26.98 2.11 -12.03
N GLN A 466 26.50 2.56 -13.20
CA GLN A 466 26.62 3.96 -13.60
C GLN A 466 25.88 4.90 -12.67
N MET A 467 24.69 4.51 -12.19
CA MET A 467 23.91 5.27 -11.23
C MET A 467 24.60 5.34 -9.87
N VAL A 468 25.17 4.22 -9.39
CA VAL A 468 25.97 4.21 -8.16
C VAL A 468 27.14 5.19 -8.26
N LEU A 469 27.87 5.16 -9.38
CA LEU A 469 29.01 6.04 -9.59
C LEU A 469 28.61 7.51 -9.76
N GLU A 470 27.45 7.81 -10.36
CA GLU A 470 26.90 9.17 -10.39
C GLU A 470 26.54 9.68 -9.01
N ASP A 471 25.87 8.87 -8.20
CA ASP A 471 25.52 9.22 -6.83
C ASP A 471 26.77 9.49 -5.99
N VAL A 472 27.80 8.64 -6.12
CA VAL A 472 29.09 8.85 -5.44
C VAL A 472 29.79 10.13 -5.92
N LEU A 473 29.77 10.41 -7.23
CA LEU A 473 30.32 11.64 -7.78
C LEU A 473 29.59 12.87 -7.23
N LEU A 474 28.26 12.85 -7.17
CA LEU A 474 27.45 13.94 -6.61
C LEU A 474 27.72 14.14 -5.12
N GLN A 475 27.85 13.06 -4.34
CA GLN A 475 28.24 13.13 -2.93
C GLN A 475 29.62 13.78 -2.78
N GLU A 476 30.60 13.38 -3.59
CA GLU A 476 31.93 13.95 -3.53
C GLU A 476 32.00 15.38 -4.10
N GLN A 477 31.06 15.82 -4.94
CA GLN A 477 31.00 17.19 -5.47
C GLN A 477 30.24 18.16 -4.54
N PHE A 478 29.03 17.81 -4.09
CA PHE A 478 28.02 18.72 -3.53
C PHE A 478 27.65 18.49 -2.05
N LYS A 479 28.52 17.86 -1.24
CA LYS A 479 28.25 17.32 0.11
C LYS A 479 27.66 18.27 1.19
N HIS A 480 27.18 19.48 0.88
CA HIS A 480 26.46 20.35 1.82
C HIS A 480 24.92 20.25 1.78
N THR A 481 24.29 19.39 0.95
CA THR A 481 22.82 19.50 0.74
C THR A 481 22.00 18.21 0.97
N ARG A 482 22.53 17.16 1.61
CA ARG A 482 21.68 16.03 2.04
C ARG A 482 21.89 15.68 3.52
N LEU A 483 20.91 16.07 4.31
CA LEU A 483 20.65 15.67 5.69
C LEU A 483 20.53 14.15 5.81
N ILE A 484 21.63 13.42 6.06
CA ILE A 484 21.56 12.07 6.68
C ILE A 484 22.76 11.89 7.61
N THR A 485 22.44 11.69 8.89
CA THR A 485 23.29 11.31 10.01
C THR A 485 23.77 9.86 9.90
N SER A 486 24.75 9.57 9.03
CA SER A 486 25.46 8.28 9.09
C SER A 486 26.97 8.50 9.17
N ASP A 487 27.57 8.05 10.28
CA ASP A 487 28.97 8.23 10.67
C ASP A 487 30.02 7.59 9.73
N GLN A 488 29.64 7.06 8.57
CA GLN A 488 30.57 6.45 7.61
C GLN A 488 30.30 6.93 6.19
N SER A 489 31.34 7.36 5.48
CA SER A 489 31.25 7.81 4.10
C SER A 489 30.74 6.70 3.18
N GLU A 490 29.49 6.83 2.70
CA GLU A 490 28.85 5.88 1.76
C GLU A 490 29.69 5.64 0.49
N ALA A 491 30.38 6.69 0.01
CA ALA A 491 31.34 6.61 -1.10
C ALA A 491 32.50 5.65 -0.79
N LEU A 492 33.06 5.71 0.42
CA LEU A 492 34.14 4.84 0.85
C LEU A 492 33.69 3.38 0.95
N ASN A 493 32.49 3.15 1.48
CA ASN A 493 31.92 1.81 1.58
C ASN A 493 31.66 1.20 0.21
N THR A 494 31.09 1.98 -0.71
CA THR A 494 30.85 1.57 -2.09
C THR A 494 32.14 1.08 -2.77
N PHE A 495 33.23 1.86 -2.71
CA PHE A 495 34.51 1.48 -3.32
C PHE A 495 35.19 0.31 -2.61
N LYS A 496 35.09 0.20 -1.28
CA LYS A 496 35.55 -0.99 -0.53
C LYS A 496 34.80 -2.25 -0.98
N ASN A 497 33.48 -2.18 -1.12
CA ASN A 497 32.66 -3.29 -1.57
C ASN A 497 33.00 -3.70 -3.00
N LEU A 498 33.12 -2.75 -3.93
CA LEU A 498 33.54 -3.01 -5.31
C LEU A 498 34.94 -3.68 -5.38
N ASN A 499 35.88 -3.23 -4.56
CA ASN A 499 37.22 -3.83 -4.50
C ASN A 499 37.17 -5.27 -3.96
N THR A 500 36.32 -5.51 -2.95
CA THR A 500 36.15 -6.86 -2.39
C THR A 500 35.49 -7.80 -3.41
N LEU A 501 34.45 -7.34 -4.11
CA LEU A 501 33.77 -8.09 -5.17
C LEU A 501 34.69 -8.45 -6.33
N THR A 502 35.49 -7.50 -6.82
CA THR A 502 36.44 -7.73 -7.91
C THR A 502 37.57 -8.69 -7.50
N LYS A 503 38.10 -8.57 -6.28
CA LYS A 503 39.06 -9.54 -5.71
C LYS A 503 38.45 -10.93 -5.57
N MET A 504 37.19 -11.04 -5.17
CA MET A 504 36.48 -12.33 -5.07
C MET A 504 36.20 -12.96 -6.43
N GLN A 505 35.86 -12.16 -7.45
CA GLN A 505 35.67 -12.65 -8.80
C GLN A 505 36.97 -13.23 -9.38
N LYS A 506 38.13 -12.56 -9.17
CA LYS A 506 39.44 -13.06 -9.59
C LYS A 506 39.84 -14.40 -8.95
N LYS A 507 39.38 -14.65 -7.72
CA LYS A 507 39.64 -15.90 -7.00
C LYS A 507 38.70 -17.06 -7.39
N ASN A 508 37.79 -16.87 -8.36
CA ASN A 508 36.78 -17.85 -8.81
C ASN A 508 35.98 -18.50 -7.66
N SER A 509 35.75 -17.75 -6.57
CA SER A 509 35.24 -18.34 -5.33
C SER A 509 33.73 -18.61 -5.32
N PHE A 510 32.97 -18.22 -6.36
CA PHE A 510 31.51 -18.38 -6.39
C PHE A 510 30.95 -18.80 -7.76
N GLN A 511 30.04 -19.78 -7.74
CA GLN A 511 29.39 -20.40 -8.90
C GLN A 511 28.32 -19.52 -9.58
N TYR A 512 27.86 -18.46 -8.91
CA TYR A 512 26.70 -17.64 -9.34
C TYR A 512 27.04 -16.36 -10.12
N MET A 513 28.32 -15.97 -10.25
CA MET A 513 28.71 -14.78 -11.01
C MET A 513 29.31 -15.19 -12.37
N LYS A 514 28.77 -14.63 -13.47
CA LYS A 514 29.35 -14.82 -14.80
C LYS A 514 30.80 -14.30 -14.80
N GLN A 515 31.74 -15.12 -15.29
CA GLN A 515 33.17 -14.77 -15.33
C GLN A 515 33.38 -13.41 -16.02
N ASN A 516 34.23 -12.58 -15.41
CA ASN A 516 34.63 -11.25 -15.88
C ASN A 516 33.52 -10.19 -16.12
N LEU A 517 32.25 -10.46 -15.79
CA LEU A 517 31.15 -9.52 -16.02
C LEU A 517 31.34 -8.18 -15.28
N LEU A 518 31.59 -8.22 -13.96
CA LEU A 518 31.80 -7.01 -13.16
C LEU A 518 33.07 -6.24 -13.60
N SER A 519 34.20 -6.91 -13.83
CA SER A 519 35.42 -6.26 -14.34
C SER A 519 35.21 -5.58 -15.69
N ASN A 520 34.49 -6.21 -16.63
CA ASN A 520 34.20 -5.63 -17.94
C ASN A 520 33.30 -4.39 -17.81
N VAL A 521 32.25 -4.46 -16.98
CA VAL A 521 31.35 -3.32 -16.76
C VAL A 521 32.04 -2.16 -16.03
N LEU A 522 32.97 -2.46 -15.12
CA LEU A 522 33.78 -1.44 -14.45
C LEU A 522 34.77 -0.78 -15.40
N ASN A 523 35.38 -1.53 -16.34
CA ASN A 523 36.18 -0.98 -17.43
C ASN A 523 35.35 -0.03 -18.32
N ASP A 524 34.11 -0.40 -18.65
CA ASP A 524 33.18 0.48 -19.36
C ASP A 524 32.82 1.77 -18.58
N CYS A 525 32.90 1.73 -17.26
CA CYS A 525 32.63 2.85 -16.36
C CYS A 525 33.90 3.62 -15.94
N LEU A 526 35.06 3.27 -16.49
CA LEU A 526 36.36 3.87 -16.18
C LEU A 526 36.35 5.41 -16.23
N PRO A 527 35.70 6.09 -17.21
CA PRO A 527 35.68 7.55 -17.26
C PRO A 527 35.09 8.20 -15.99
N LYS A 528 34.02 7.62 -15.44
CA LYS A 528 33.39 8.09 -14.20
C LYS A 528 34.25 7.82 -12.98
N ILE A 529 34.88 6.65 -12.91
CA ILE A 529 35.81 6.31 -11.82
C ILE A 529 36.99 7.30 -11.80
N LEU A 530 37.55 7.63 -12.96
CA LEU A 530 38.63 8.63 -13.09
C LEU A 530 38.17 10.05 -12.72
N GLN A 531 36.92 10.41 -13.03
CA GLN A 531 36.34 11.68 -12.61
C GLN A 531 36.16 11.77 -11.09
N ILE A 532 35.68 10.70 -10.45
CA ILE A 532 35.59 10.63 -8.99
C ILE A 532 36.98 10.78 -8.38
N LEU A 533 37.97 10.01 -8.87
CA LEU A 533 39.35 10.08 -8.41
C LEU A 533 39.94 11.50 -8.54
N GLU A 534 39.66 12.18 -9.65
CA GLU A 534 40.11 13.56 -9.87
C GLU A 534 39.50 14.53 -8.84
N VAL A 535 38.20 14.44 -8.59
CA VAL A 535 37.52 15.30 -7.59
C VAL A 535 38.07 15.01 -6.19
N THR A 536 38.20 13.74 -5.81
CA THR A 536 38.74 13.34 -4.50
C THR A 536 40.18 13.81 -4.32
N LEU A 537 41.06 13.57 -5.30
CA LEU A 537 42.46 14.01 -5.24
C LEU A 537 42.58 15.54 -5.21
N THR A 538 41.78 16.26 -5.99
CA THR A 538 41.81 17.73 -6.01
C THR A 538 41.41 18.30 -4.65
N LYS A 539 40.38 17.75 -4.01
CA LYS A 539 39.98 18.15 -2.65
C LYS A 539 41.05 17.83 -1.61
N VAL A 540 41.67 16.64 -1.68
CA VAL A 540 42.77 16.26 -0.78
C VAL A 540 43.98 17.17 -0.94
N ILE A 541 44.37 17.51 -2.18
CA ILE A 541 45.51 18.39 -2.47
C ILE A 541 45.23 19.83 -2.02
N LEU A 542 44.04 20.37 -2.31
CA LEU A 542 43.64 21.70 -1.85
C LEU A 542 43.72 21.82 -0.32
N HIS A 543 43.31 20.77 0.40
CA HIS A 543 43.43 20.74 1.84
C HIS A 543 44.88 20.63 2.33
N MET A 544 45.71 19.77 1.73
CA MET A 544 47.13 19.70 2.08
C MET A 544 47.84 21.05 1.86
N ASN A 545 47.46 21.81 0.84
CA ASN A 545 47.97 23.15 0.61
C ASN A 545 47.50 24.13 1.69
N LYS A 546 46.22 24.10 2.08
CA LYS A 546 45.71 24.90 3.22
C LYS A 546 46.43 24.61 4.53
N LEU A 547 46.67 23.33 4.84
CA LEU A 547 47.44 22.94 6.02
C LEU A 547 48.89 23.40 5.93
N ALA A 548 49.53 23.29 4.77
CA ALA A 548 50.88 23.78 4.56
C ALA A 548 50.97 25.32 4.69
N GLU A 549 49.95 26.04 4.21
CA GLU A 549 49.82 27.49 4.37
C GLU A 549 49.62 27.85 5.85
N ALA A 550 48.78 27.14 6.59
CA ALA A 550 48.59 27.32 8.04
C ALA A 550 49.88 27.04 8.83
N ASP A 551 50.55 25.91 8.57
CA ASP A 551 51.84 25.54 9.17
C ASP A 551 52.91 26.60 8.85
N SER A 552 52.93 27.13 7.62
CA SER A 552 53.85 28.18 7.24
C SER A 552 53.52 29.52 7.91
N ALA A 553 52.24 29.85 8.08
CA ALA A 553 51.80 31.06 8.77
C ALA A 553 52.11 30.99 10.28
N GLU A 554 51.96 29.82 10.91
CA GLU A 554 52.39 29.57 12.28
C GLU A 554 53.91 29.62 12.43
N ALA A 555 54.67 29.03 11.50
CA ALA A 555 56.14 29.11 11.50
C ALA A 555 56.63 30.55 11.32
N ILE A 556 55.96 31.36 10.49
CA ILE A 556 56.25 32.79 10.32
C ILE A 556 55.90 33.57 11.60
N LYS A 557 54.76 33.30 12.24
CA LYS A 557 54.39 33.90 13.53
C LYS A 557 55.38 33.53 14.64
N ALA A 558 55.83 32.27 14.70
CA ALA A 558 56.84 31.81 15.65
C ALA A 558 58.21 32.46 15.40
N ALA A 559 58.61 32.64 14.13
CA ALA A 559 59.84 33.33 13.76
C ALA A 559 59.79 34.84 14.04
N GLN A 560 58.62 35.47 13.92
CA GLN A 560 58.41 36.88 14.29
C GLN A 560 58.42 37.07 15.81
N ASN A 561 57.83 36.15 16.58
CA ASN A 561 57.91 36.18 18.04
C ASN A 561 59.34 35.96 18.56
N ASN A 562 60.14 35.10 17.91
CA ASN A 562 61.55 34.92 18.27
C ASN A 562 62.44 36.14 17.90
N LYS A 563 62.07 36.95 16.90
CA LYS A 563 62.79 38.20 16.57
C LYS A 563 62.49 39.35 17.54
N ASN A 564 61.32 39.34 18.20
CA ASN A 564 60.95 40.38 19.18
C ASN A 564 61.57 40.20 20.57
N VAL A 565 62.33 39.13 20.83
CA VAL A 565 63.02 38.90 22.11
C VAL A 565 64.47 39.41 22.09
N GLY A 566 65.01 39.79 20.92
CA GLY A 566 66.42 40.20 20.77
C GLY A 566 66.59 41.57 20.13
N GLY A 567 66.26 42.65 20.84
CA GLY A 567 66.62 44.00 20.39
C GLY A 567 65.76 45.10 20.98
N ASN A 568 65.96 45.42 22.25
CA ASN A 568 65.39 46.62 22.86
C ASN A 568 66.46 47.29 23.73
N GLU A 569 67.26 48.18 23.15
CA GLU A 569 68.00 49.20 23.91
C GLU A 569 68.29 50.45 23.06
N PHE A 570 67.90 51.59 23.62
CA PHE A 570 68.20 53.00 23.32
C PHE A 570 67.54 53.71 22.12
N GLY A 571 66.70 54.69 22.46
CA GLY A 571 66.00 55.57 21.53
C GLY A 571 66.68 56.90 21.23
N SER A 572 66.06 57.71 20.38
CA SER A 572 65.84 59.16 20.54
C SER A 572 65.17 59.79 19.31
N ASN A 573 64.34 60.79 19.60
CA ASN A 573 63.50 61.58 18.72
C ASN A 573 64.24 62.34 17.60
N LYS A 574 63.58 62.53 16.44
CA LYS A 574 63.41 63.86 15.82
C LYS A 574 62.27 63.92 14.79
N LYS A 575 61.35 64.87 15.01
CA LYS A 575 60.31 65.38 14.09
C LYS A 575 60.93 66.11 12.89
N VAL A 576 60.15 66.29 11.80
CA VAL A 576 59.77 67.61 11.22
C VAL A 576 58.93 67.49 9.91
N LYS A 577 57.76 68.18 9.91
CA LYS A 577 56.99 68.90 8.83
C LYS A 577 56.59 68.19 7.52
N PHE A 578 55.55 68.60 6.77
CA PHE A 578 54.24 69.31 6.84
C PHE A 578 53.83 69.47 5.35
N GLY A 579 52.54 69.51 5.00
CA GLY A 579 52.11 70.15 3.75
C GLY A 579 50.86 69.59 3.09
N ALA A 580 49.73 70.27 3.31
CA ALA A 580 48.51 70.18 2.51
C ALA A 580 48.61 71.11 1.27
N ALA A 581 47.83 70.80 0.23
CA ALA A 581 47.37 71.78 -0.76
C ALA A 581 46.00 71.34 -1.30
N ASP A 582 45.06 72.28 -1.21
CA ASP A 582 43.70 72.23 -1.74
C ASP A 582 43.67 72.28 -3.28
N ALA A 583 42.64 71.68 -3.87
CA ALA A 583 42.02 72.13 -5.10
C ALA A 583 40.55 71.66 -5.15
N GLU A 584 39.64 72.61 -5.01
CA GLU A 584 38.20 72.54 -5.25
C GLU A 584 37.90 72.18 -6.72
N VAL A 585 36.84 71.39 -6.98
CA VAL A 585 35.72 71.74 -7.88
C VAL A 585 34.47 70.94 -7.45
N GLU A 586 33.36 71.66 -7.33
CA GLU A 586 32.03 71.33 -6.79
C GLU A 586 31.09 70.55 -7.74
N ALA A 587 29.92 70.18 -7.15
CA ALA A 587 28.57 69.95 -7.69
C ALA A 587 28.14 68.46 -7.82
N MET A 588 27.27 67.89 -6.95
CA MET A 588 25.80 68.08 -6.78
C MET A 588 25.06 68.10 -8.12
N ASP A 589 23.97 67.39 -8.40
CA ASP A 589 23.10 66.37 -7.79
C ASP A 589 22.17 65.93 -8.95
N VAL A 590 21.30 64.91 -8.75
CA VAL A 590 19.98 64.68 -9.39
C VAL A 590 19.75 63.26 -9.94
N GLU A 591 18.94 62.53 -9.16
CA GLU A 591 17.76 61.69 -9.46
C GLU A 591 17.74 60.58 -10.54
N ASN A 592 17.41 59.38 -10.03
CA ASN A 592 16.45 58.36 -10.51
C ASN A 592 16.39 58.00 -12.01
N SER A 593 16.71 56.75 -12.35
CA SER A 593 15.74 55.69 -12.76
C SER A 593 16.44 54.48 -13.40
N ASP A 594 15.99 53.29 -12.97
CA ASP A 594 15.87 52.01 -13.71
C ASP A 594 17.07 51.39 -14.47
N GLU A 595 17.61 50.29 -13.93
CA GLU A 595 17.50 48.91 -14.46
C GLU A 595 18.67 48.00 -14.00
N ASP A 596 18.29 46.86 -13.41
CA ASP A 596 18.90 45.53 -13.56
C ASP A 596 20.42 45.34 -13.40
N THR A 597 20.84 44.79 -12.25
CA THR A 597 21.34 43.39 -12.08
C THR A 597 22.27 43.22 -10.86
N LYS A 598 22.08 42.10 -10.14
CA LYS A 598 22.99 41.41 -9.19
C LYS A 598 23.05 41.88 -7.72
N LEU A 599 22.04 41.51 -6.95
CA LEU A 599 22.25 40.78 -5.68
C LEU A 599 22.20 39.28 -6.04
N ILE A 600 22.92 38.32 -5.44
CA ILE A 600 22.93 37.92 -4.02
C ILE A 600 24.19 37.05 -3.80
N ILE A 601 25.12 37.44 -2.91
CA ILE A 601 25.95 36.51 -2.12
C ILE A 601 26.01 37.06 -0.70
N GLY A 602 25.17 36.50 0.18
CA GLY A 602 25.31 36.62 1.62
C GLY A 602 25.47 35.22 2.19
N ILE A 603 26.68 34.89 2.64
CA ILE A 603 26.97 33.67 3.41
C ILE A 603 27.06 34.11 4.87
N PRO A 604 26.29 33.54 5.81
CA PRO A 604 26.57 33.65 7.24
C PRO A 604 27.70 32.69 7.61
N LEU A 605 28.72 33.22 8.28
CA LEU A 605 29.77 32.47 8.98
C LEU A 605 29.14 31.71 10.17
N HIS A 606 29.30 30.39 10.21
CA HIS A 606 29.12 29.59 11.42
C HIS A 606 30.36 28.71 11.59
N ASP A 607 31.02 28.85 12.74
CA ASP A 607 32.14 28.02 13.20
C ASP A 607 31.73 26.53 13.16
N SER A 608 32.53 25.70 12.49
CA SER A 608 32.44 24.24 12.50
C SER A 608 33.65 23.66 13.20
N ASP A 609 33.43 22.77 14.18
CA ASP A 609 34.44 22.08 14.98
C ASP A 609 35.56 21.44 14.13
N ASP A 610 36.81 21.86 14.36
CA ASP A 610 38.02 21.37 13.67
C ASP A 610 38.18 19.83 13.71
N SER A 611 37.62 19.18 14.75
CA SER A 611 37.70 17.72 14.92
C SER A 611 36.93 16.92 13.86
N GLU A 612 35.81 17.45 13.36
CA GLU A 612 35.04 16.77 12.31
C GLU A 612 35.69 16.91 10.93
N GLU A 613 36.42 18.01 10.67
CA GLU A 613 37.12 18.20 9.40
C GLU A 613 38.31 17.23 9.27
N GLU A 614 39.06 17.01 10.35
CA GLU A 614 40.20 16.07 10.35
C GLU A 614 39.79 14.61 10.05
N GLU A 615 38.70 14.12 10.66
CA GLU A 615 38.18 12.76 10.42
C GLU A 615 37.64 12.60 8.98
N LYS A 616 36.98 13.63 8.45
CA LYS A 616 36.51 13.68 7.06
C LYS A 616 37.67 13.60 6.07
N ASP A 617 38.83 14.15 6.41
CA ASP A 617 40.01 14.15 5.53
C ASP A 617 40.84 12.87 5.58
N VAL A 618 40.88 12.19 6.73
CA VAL A 618 41.38 10.81 6.79
C VAL A 618 40.52 9.92 5.89
N ASN A 619 39.20 10.04 5.95
CA ASN A 619 38.28 9.25 5.13
C ASN A 619 38.41 9.51 3.62
N ARG A 620 38.66 10.76 3.19
CA ARG A 620 38.92 11.10 1.77
C ARG A 620 40.25 10.54 1.25
N ARG A 621 41.29 10.52 2.08
CA ARG A 621 42.58 9.88 1.75
C ARG A 621 42.42 8.38 1.59
N ILE A 622 41.74 7.73 2.54
CA ILE A 622 41.42 6.30 2.45
C ILE A 622 40.59 6.02 1.18
N LEU A 623 39.63 6.89 0.84
CA LEU A 623 38.87 6.78 -0.41
C LEU A 623 39.77 6.79 -1.64
N ALA A 624 40.71 7.75 -1.75
CA ALA A 624 41.66 7.81 -2.86
C ALA A 624 42.50 6.52 -2.99
N HIS A 625 43.02 5.99 -1.88
CA HIS A 625 43.73 4.69 -1.89
C HIS A 625 42.83 3.55 -2.36
N THR A 626 41.58 3.46 -1.87
CA THR A 626 40.65 2.38 -2.24
C THR A 626 40.25 2.42 -3.72
N ILE A 627 40.11 3.62 -4.31
CA ILE A 627 39.83 3.78 -5.75
C ILE A 627 41.02 3.26 -6.57
N ILE A 628 42.25 3.53 -6.13
CA ILE A 628 43.45 3.09 -6.83
C ILE A 628 43.67 1.59 -6.70
N ASP A 629 43.39 1.02 -5.52
CA ASP A 629 43.36 -0.44 -5.36
C ASP A 629 42.34 -1.09 -6.30
N LEU A 630 41.16 -0.48 -6.47
CA LEU A 630 40.16 -0.96 -7.42
C LEU A 630 40.69 -0.90 -8.86
N LEU A 631 41.32 0.22 -9.28
CA LEU A 631 41.92 0.36 -10.62
C LEU A 631 43.01 -0.71 -10.87
N ASN A 632 43.85 -0.99 -9.87
CA ASN A 632 44.84 -2.06 -9.93
C ASN A 632 44.19 -3.45 -10.02
N THR A 633 42.99 -3.61 -9.47
CA THR A 633 42.28 -4.90 -9.44
C THR A 633 41.46 -5.14 -10.71
N ILE A 634 41.01 -4.13 -11.45
CA ILE A 634 40.19 -4.31 -12.66
C ILE A 634 41.01 -4.79 -13.88
N ASP A 635 42.35 -4.85 -13.79
CA ASP A 635 43.26 -5.16 -14.91
C ASP A 635 42.93 -4.33 -16.16
N VAL A 636 42.95 -3.01 -15.99
CA VAL A 636 42.66 -2.01 -17.02
C VAL A 636 43.40 -2.34 -18.32
N GLY A 637 42.68 -2.81 -19.34
CA GLY A 637 43.22 -3.04 -20.69
C GLY A 637 43.69 -4.46 -21.05
N LEU A 638 43.42 -5.50 -20.26
CA LEU A 638 43.77 -6.87 -20.67
C LEU A 638 42.67 -7.57 -21.51
N LYS A 639 43.03 -7.81 -22.79
CA LYS A 639 42.29 -8.53 -23.85
C LYS A 639 40.83 -8.10 -24.08
N GLY A 640 40.64 -7.11 -24.95
CA GLY A 640 39.38 -6.89 -25.68
C GLY A 640 38.79 -5.48 -25.58
N THR A 641 39.20 -4.67 -24.59
CA THR A 641 38.71 -3.29 -24.39
C THR A 641 39.74 -2.27 -24.86
N VAL A 642 39.42 -1.54 -25.94
CA VAL A 642 40.22 -0.41 -26.42
C VAL A 642 39.97 0.79 -25.51
N ILE A 643 40.97 1.15 -24.69
CA ILE A 643 40.94 2.34 -23.84
C ILE A 643 41.14 3.57 -24.73
N ARG A 644 40.35 4.63 -24.53
CA ARG A 644 40.46 5.85 -25.35
C ARG A 644 41.73 6.62 -24.95
N THR A 645 42.38 7.28 -25.92
CA THR A 645 43.60 8.09 -25.68
C THR A 645 43.42 9.13 -24.57
N THR A 646 42.22 9.71 -24.46
CA THR A 646 41.85 10.67 -23.42
C THR A 646 41.86 10.08 -22.01
N GLU A 647 41.44 8.83 -21.85
CA GLU A 647 41.42 8.10 -20.58
C GLU A 647 42.84 7.75 -20.13
N ILE A 648 43.72 7.37 -21.07
CA ILE A 648 45.14 7.07 -20.81
C ILE A 648 45.88 8.32 -20.33
N LEU A 649 45.68 9.45 -20.99
CA LEU A 649 46.23 10.74 -20.57
C LEU A 649 45.77 11.12 -19.16
N LYS A 650 44.46 10.99 -18.90
CA LYS A 650 43.88 11.31 -17.59
C LYS A 650 44.40 10.39 -16.48
N LEU A 651 44.47 9.09 -16.74
CA LEU A 651 45.04 8.11 -15.81
C LEU A 651 46.51 8.44 -15.49
N SER A 652 47.30 8.83 -16.51
CA SER A 652 48.71 9.21 -16.32
C SER A 652 48.85 10.43 -15.41
N ILE A 653 48.05 11.49 -15.64
CA ILE A 653 48.05 12.70 -14.81
C ILE A 653 47.64 12.38 -13.37
N LEU A 654 46.57 11.61 -13.18
CA LEU A 654 46.08 11.25 -11.84
C LEU A 654 47.06 10.34 -11.10
N SER A 655 47.74 9.44 -11.79
CA SER A 655 48.78 8.57 -11.21
C SER A 655 49.96 9.38 -10.67
N VAL A 656 50.42 10.40 -11.41
CA VAL A 656 51.48 11.30 -10.96
C VAL A 656 51.03 12.10 -9.73
N LYS A 657 49.81 12.67 -9.76
CA LYS A 657 49.25 13.41 -8.60
C LYS A 657 49.16 12.53 -7.35
N TYR A 658 48.68 11.30 -7.49
CA TYR A 658 48.62 10.36 -6.39
C TYR A 658 50.01 9.92 -5.89
N PHE A 659 50.98 9.70 -6.79
CA PHE A 659 52.34 9.33 -6.40
C PHE A 659 52.96 10.39 -5.48
N PHE A 660 52.80 11.66 -5.80
CA PHE A 660 53.26 12.75 -4.93
C PHE A 660 52.50 12.80 -3.59
N LEU A 661 51.19 12.54 -3.59
CA LEU A 661 50.40 12.42 -2.36
C LEU A 661 50.92 11.28 -1.45
N ALA A 662 51.18 10.10 -2.01
CA ALA A 662 51.70 8.97 -1.25
C ALA A 662 53.12 9.21 -0.70
N LEU A 663 53.94 10.00 -1.40
CA LEU A 663 55.26 10.41 -0.93
C LEU A 663 55.19 11.41 0.25
N THR A 664 54.28 12.39 0.19
CA THR A 664 54.10 13.37 1.28
C THR A 664 53.52 12.72 2.54
N GLU A 665 52.74 11.65 2.40
CA GLU A 665 52.25 10.86 3.54
C GLU A 665 53.36 10.02 4.18
N LYS A 666 54.15 9.31 3.38
CA LYS A 666 55.29 8.51 3.89
C LYS A 666 56.36 9.38 4.54
N SER A 667 56.60 10.59 4.04
CA SER A 667 57.54 11.52 4.66
C SER A 667 57.04 12.02 6.03
N LYS A 668 55.75 12.34 6.18
CA LYS A 668 55.13 12.69 7.47
C LYS A 668 55.13 11.52 8.47
N GLN A 669 54.89 10.28 8.03
CA GLN A 669 55.02 9.09 8.89
C GLN A 669 56.47 8.82 9.33
N HIS A 670 57.45 9.08 8.47
CA HIS A 670 58.87 8.95 8.80
C HIS A 670 59.35 10.05 9.78
N LEU A 671 58.79 11.25 9.72
CA LEU A 671 59.02 12.31 10.71
C LEU A 671 58.36 11.98 12.06
N LYS A 672 57.11 11.47 12.09
CA LYS A 672 56.47 11.04 13.35
C LYS A 672 57.22 9.89 14.05
N LYS A 673 57.82 8.96 13.29
CA LYS A 673 58.67 7.88 13.84
C LYS A 673 60.06 8.33 14.31
N LYS A 674 60.48 9.56 14.01
CA LYS A 674 61.74 10.14 14.52
C LYS A 674 61.54 11.07 15.74
N CYS A 675 60.28 11.38 16.07
CA CYS A 675 59.91 12.22 17.22
C CYS A 675 59.23 11.45 18.37
N LEU A 676 59.14 10.12 18.26
CA LEU A 676 58.93 9.17 19.37
C LEU A 676 60.25 8.43 19.57
#